data_AF-A0A1H3RK97-F1
#
_entry.id   AF-A0A1H3RK97-F1
#
_cell.length_a   1.000
_cell.length_b   1.000
_cell.length_c   1.000
_cell.angle_alpha   90.00
_cell.angle_beta   90.00
_cell.angle_gamma   90.00
#
_symmetry.space_group_name_H-M   'P 1'
#
loop_
_entity.id
_entity.type
_entity.pdbx_description
1 polymer ?
#
loop_
_entity_poly.entity_id
_entity_poly.type
_entity_poly.pdbx_seq_one_letter_code
_entity_poly.pdbx_strand_id
1 'polypeptide(L)'
;MSEQRATAESIERGGGLSVDELLASVTGVAAAPRPAAFPRDVEGVAAAIAAAAGRHLPEGELATDADFFNAGGTSLQAVDLVAELEAELGIEFDLDEVFADARPISLARRWADSAGVAPDHTKARPDDLKQMLADLALADRLPFLDVPEPLPPKRILLTGATGFLGSHMLLDLLRHSDAHVYCVVRAADEESAVARLGDALRSFRLPWSSELRRRVTVLPGDIREPRLGLTEQRWLALASEVDSVVGVAAAVDFLRGYQSLRSANVLGALTLAEFAATGRPKPLHHISSIAVFNEVGITAMGEDDPLAHADRLISGYDQTKWTAEVALRRARDHGLVVTALRPGGIGGHTKTGAHNPQDLSSGLLSIFARYRTVPGFRYLNAAPVDWVSRVAAAVVCEPDAWGFDYNLTGIPATLDDVVSDMALSGMHLRVQDWDEWRVETLARLEADPIPELAFMARVLQSPTALKLCEATLKGPAARADRTNALVEALELPPATVYSGQDQLKAFEELAEAGLARLPQKGDEPYLWFSETTEGFVGDAPCSMALTLSIASMYQLVRERRVDVTGEIVCPAVHAAPLTVESGDLWVRPEESIPLQDGLKHPLLRYHLRLRDADGGVWRLEGHKYSHVHWNVWRQCTTLTVEISREGSRFTGEVVVPRSSYVRDQIDGIKVNPRLTGREQRAAKLTWLAWFGMEMSRGLLPPFARAAADLLDLRRARATEEH
;
A
#
# COMPACT_ATOMS: atom_id res chain seq x y z
N MET A 1 -54.69 53.50 -16.83
CA MET A 1 -55.32 53.88 -15.54
C MET A 1 -56.53 53.04 -15.14
N SER A 2 -57.20 52.32 -16.07
CA SER A 2 -58.27 51.36 -15.72
C SER A 2 -57.72 50.01 -15.18
N GLU A 3 -56.63 49.50 -15.76
CA GLU A 3 -56.04 48.20 -15.37
C GLU A 3 -55.34 48.19 -14.00
N GLN A 4 -54.72 49.31 -13.61
CA GLN A 4 -54.07 49.41 -12.30
C GLN A 4 -55.09 49.40 -11.14
N ARG A 5 -56.32 49.85 -11.39
CA ARG A 5 -57.38 49.83 -10.38
C ARG A 5 -57.99 48.43 -10.22
N ALA A 6 -58.09 47.66 -11.30
CA ALA A 6 -58.51 46.25 -11.25
C ALA A 6 -57.48 45.36 -10.53
N THR A 7 -56.19 45.67 -10.67
CA THR A 7 -55.11 44.91 -10.01
C THR A 7 -55.08 45.19 -8.50
N ALA A 8 -55.33 46.44 -8.08
CA ALA A 8 -55.42 46.79 -6.67
C ALA A 8 -56.66 46.18 -5.97
N GLU A 9 -57.81 46.12 -6.64
CA GLU A 9 -59.03 45.50 -6.10
C GLU A 9 -58.96 43.96 -6.01
N SER A 10 -58.04 43.33 -6.76
CA SER A 10 -57.77 41.88 -6.66
C SER A 10 -56.92 41.51 -5.44
N ILE A 11 -56.04 42.42 -4.99
CA ILE A 11 -55.12 42.19 -3.87
C ILE A 11 -55.86 42.33 -2.52
N GLU A 12 -56.88 43.19 -2.43
CA GLU A 12 -57.73 43.31 -1.22
C GLU A 12 -58.71 42.13 -1.03
N ARG A 13 -58.94 41.30 -2.05
CA ARG A 13 -59.79 40.09 -1.96
C ARG A 13 -58.99 38.79 -1.85
N GLY A 14 -57.94 38.77 -1.03
CA GLY A 14 -57.43 37.53 -0.41
C GLY A 14 -57.09 36.34 -1.33
N GLY A 15 -56.80 36.56 -2.61
CA GLY A 15 -56.31 35.52 -3.53
C GLY A 15 -54.82 35.69 -3.77
N GLY A 16 -53.99 34.96 -3.04
CA GLY A 16 -52.54 34.95 -3.25
C GLY A 16 -52.18 34.14 -4.48
N LEU A 17 -51.57 34.76 -5.49
CA LEU A 17 -50.81 34.05 -6.52
C LEU A 17 -49.56 33.45 -5.89
N SER A 18 -49.24 32.21 -6.25
CA SER A 18 -48.04 31.52 -5.79
C SER A 18 -46.76 32.18 -6.33
N VAL A 19 -45.65 32.01 -5.61
CA VAL A 19 -44.33 32.55 -6.02
C VAL A 19 -43.92 32.07 -7.42
N ASP A 20 -44.34 30.85 -7.80
CA ASP A 20 -44.09 30.26 -9.11
C ASP A 20 -44.85 30.97 -10.25
N GLU A 21 -46.10 31.41 -10.01
CA GLU A 21 -46.89 32.16 -11.00
C GLU A 21 -46.32 33.57 -11.23
N LEU A 22 -45.74 34.17 -10.17
CA LEU A 22 -45.03 35.44 -10.24
C LEU A 22 -43.72 35.31 -11.04
N LEU A 23 -42.95 34.24 -10.81
CA LEU A 23 -41.69 33.97 -11.52
C LEU A 23 -41.89 33.62 -13.00
N ALA A 24 -42.96 32.90 -13.35
CA ALA A 24 -43.30 32.56 -14.73
C ALA A 24 -43.67 33.81 -15.57
N SER A 25 -44.31 34.80 -14.96
CA SER A 25 -44.68 36.06 -15.63
C SER A 25 -43.50 36.98 -15.96
N VAL A 26 -42.37 36.81 -15.25
CA VAL A 26 -41.19 37.68 -15.37
C VAL A 26 -40.10 37.09 -16.26
N THR A 27 -39.99 35.76 -16.36
CA THR A 27 -38.85 35.09 -17.00
C THR A 27 -39.13 34.49 -18.37
N GLY A 28 -40.40 34.26 -18.74
CA GLY A 28 -40.76 33.71 -20.05
C GLY A 28 -40.23 32.30 -20.34
N VAL A 29 -39.68 31.62 -19.34
CA VAL A 29 -39.19 30.23 -19.44
C VAL A 29 -40.21 29.34 -18.74
N ALA A 30 -40.90 28.50 -19.52
CA ALA A 30 -41.79 27.48 -18.97
C ALA A 30 -40.96 26.46 -18.17
N ALA A 31 -41.34 26.22 -16.91
CA ALA A 31 -40.83 25.10 -16.14
C ALA A 31 -41.09 23.80 -16.91
N ALA A 32 -40.07 22.94 -17.03
CA ALA A 32 -40.20 21.65 -17.69
C ALA A 32 -41.34 20.83 -17.06
N PRO A 33 -42.18 20.14 -17.85
CA PRO A 33 -43.27 19.35 -17.30
C PRO A 33 -42.69 18.21 -16.45
N ARG A 34 -43.07 18.17 -15.16
CA ARG A 34 -42.82 17.00 -14.28
C ARG A 34 -43.40 15.73 -14.95
N PRO A 35 -42.68 14.59 -14.96
CA PRO A 35 -43.20 13.35 -15.51
C PRO A 35 -44.49 12.91 -14.80
N ALA A 36 -45.31 12.13 -15.52
CA ALA A 36 -46.59 11.60 -15.05
C ALA A 36 -46.46 10.84 -13.71
N ALA A 37 -47.41 11.09 -12.80
CA ALA A 37 -47.69 10.39 -11.54
C ALA A 37 -46.54 9.54 -10.97
N PHE A 38 -45.60 10.21 -10.31
CA PHE A 38 -44.60 9.53 -9.48
C PHE A 38 -45.29 8.55 -8.51
N PRO A 39 -44.90 7.26 -8.46
CA PRO A 39 -45.50 6.28 -7.57
C PRO A 39 -45.39 6.72 -6.11
N ARG A 40 -46.44 6.49 -5.32
CA ARG A 40 -46.47 6.89 -3.89
C ARG A 40 -46.25 5.72 -2.92
N ASP A 41 -46.15 4.49 -3.43
CA ASP A 41 -45.86 3.30 -2.63
C ASP A 41 -44.41 2.83 -2.83
N VAL A 42 -43.91 2.07 -1.86
CA VAL A 42 -42.52 1.59 -1.83
C VAL A 42 -42.23 0.72 -3.05
N GLU A 43 -43.18 -0.13 -3.45
CA GLU A 43 -43.04 -1.03 -4.59
C GLU A 43 -42.91 -0.27 -5.92
N GLY A 44 -43.72 0.77 -6.14
CA GLY A 44 -43.64 1.58 -7.35
C GLY A 44 -42.35 2.40 -7.43
N VAL A 45 -41.91 2.95 -6.29
CA VAL A 45 -40.62 3.65 -6.20
C VAL A 45 -39.45 2.69 -6.43
N ALA A 46 -39.49 1.49 -5.85
CA ALA A 46 -38.47 0.47 -6.08
C ALA A 46 -38.37 0.06 -7.55
N ALA A 47 -39.51 -0.08 -8.24
CA ALA A 47 -39.52 -0.37 -9.68
C ALA A 47 -38.92 0.79 -10.52
N ALA A 48 -39.20 2.04 -10.15
CA ALA A 48 -38.62 3.21 -10.81
C ALA A 48 -37.10 3.30 -10.59
N ILE A 49 -36.63 3.07 -9.36
CA ILE A 49 -35.20 3.02 -9.04
C ILE A 49 -34.52 1.87 -9.79
N ALA A 50 -35.15 0.69 -9.87
CA ALA A 50 -34.63 -0.46 -10.60
C ALA A 50 -34.47 -0.16 -12.11
N ALA A 51 -35.45 0.52 -12.71
CA ALA A 51 -35.39 0.93 -14.11
C ALA A 51 -34.29 1.98 -14.38
N ALA A 52 -34.05 2.90 -13.45
CA ALA A 52 -32.94 3.85 -13.53
C ALA A 52 -31.59 3.14 -13.39
N ALA A 53 -31.42 2.32 -12.35
CA ALA A 53 -30.21 1.57 -12.09
C ALA A 53 -29.85 0.61 -13.24
N GLY A 54 -30.83 -0.06 -13.85
CA GLY A 54 -30.63 -0.96 -15.00
C GLY A 54 -29.92 -0.29 -16.18
N ARG A 55 -30.16 1.00 -16.45
CA ARG A 55 -29.54 1.74 -17.56
C ARG A 55 -28.02 1.86 -17.45
N HIS A 56 -27.49 1.73 -16.24
CA HIS A 56 -26.05 1.79 -15.97
C HIS A 56 -25.39 0.41 -15.96
N LEU A 57 -26.15 -0.67 -16.07
CA LEU A 57 -25.64 -2.03 -15.96
C LEU A 57 -25.38 -2.65 -17.35
N PRO A 58 -24.41 -3.58 -17.47
CA PRO A 58 -24.13 -4.25 -18.74
C PRO A 58 -25.34 -4.98 -19.34
N GLU A 59 -26.21 -5.52 -18.49
CA GLU A 59 -27.40 -6.27 -18.90
C GLU A 59 -28.62 -5.36 -19.15
N GLY A 60 -28.55 -4.07 -18.81
CA GLY A 60 -29.63 -3.12 -19.01
C GLY A 60 -30.81 -3.23 -18.03
N GLU A 61 -30.78 -4.21 -17.11
CA GLU A 61 -31.87 -4.52 -16.19
C GLU A 61 -31.34 -4.77 -14.76
N LEU A 62 -32.17 -4.48 -13.75
CA LEU A 62 -31.89 -4.80 -12.35
C LEU A 62 -33.20 -5.26 -11.68
N ALA A 63 -33.18 -6.38 -10.97
CA ALA A 63 -34.30 -6.79 -10.13
C ALA A 63 -34.44 -5.86 -8.91
N THR A 64 -35.65 -5.66 -8.41
CA THR A 64 -35.90 -4.71 -7.30
C THR A 64 -35.21 -5.10 -5.98
N ASP A 65 -34.87 -6.37 -5.81
CA ASP A 65 -34.13 -6.94 -4.68
C ASP A 65 -32.66 -7.25 -4.98
N ALA A 66 -32.20 -7.02 -6.21
CA ALA A 66 -30.80 -7.19 -6.60
C ALA A 66 -29.98 -5.94 -6.27
N ASP A 67 -28.79 -6.17 -5.72
CA ASP A 67 -27.85 -5.10 -5.37
C ASP A 67 -27.12 -4.62 -6.63
N PHE A 68 -27.19 -3.31 -6.90
CA PHE A 68 -26.58 -2.66 -8.06
C PHE A 68 -25.10 -3.02 -8.27
N PHE A 69 -24.30 -3.01 -7.21
CA PHE A 69 -22.86 -3.31 -7.30
C PHE A 69 -22.60 -4.79 -7.59
N ASN A 70 -23.40 -5.69 -7.02
CA ASN A 70 -23.31 -7.12 -7.30
C ASN A 70 -23.72 -7.46 -8.75
N ALA A 71 -24.59 -6.66 -9.35
CA ALA A 71 -24.99 -6.75 -10.76
C ALA A 71 -23.97 -6.12 -11.74
N GLY A 72 -22.83 -5.63 -11.25
CA GLY A 72 -21.75 -5.08 -12.08
C GLY A 72 -21.69 -3.56 -12.13
N GLY A 73 -22.56 -2.87 -11.37
CA GLY A 73 -22.51 -1.42 -11.22
C GLY A 73 -21.21 -0.97 -10.56
N THR A 74 -20.65 0.12 -11.06
CA THR A 74 -19.44 0.75 -10.53
C THR A 74 -19.78 1.94 -9.65
N SER A 75 -18.83 2.40 -8.83
CA SER A 75 -19.02 3.60 -8.02
C SER A 75 -19.26 4.87 -8.85
N LEU A 76 -18.66 4.98 -10.05
CA LEU A 76 -18.88 6.13 -10.92
C LEU A 76 -20.34 6.14 -11.41
N GLN A 77 -20.82 4.97 -11.84
CA GLN A 77 -22.21 4.80 -12.22
C GLN A 77 -23.18 4.98 -11.05
N ALA A 78 -22.77 4.74 -9.80
CA ALA A 78 -23.58 5.06 -8.64
C ALA A 78 -23.75 6.58 -8.44
N VAL A 79 -22.74 7.39 -8.77
CA VAL A 79 -22.86 8.86 -8.78
C VAL A 79 -23.83 9.30 -9.88
N ASP A 80 -23.68 8.74 -11.08
CA ASP A 80 -24.59 9.01 -12.20
C ASP A 80 -26.04 8.60 -11.86
N LEU A 81 -26.21 7.46 -11.18
CA LEU A 81 -27.50 6.98 -10.70
C LEU A 81 -28.12 7.96 -9.70
N VAL A 82 -27.38 8.43 -8.68
CA VAL A 82 -27.91 9.41 -7.71
C VAL A 82 -28.37 10.69 -8.41
N ALA A 83 -27.58 11.22 -9.34
CA ALA A 83 -27.93 12.42 -10.10
C ALA A 83 -29.18 12.20 -10.98
N GLU A 84 -29.33 11.01 -11.57
CA GLU A 84 -30.49 10.65 -12.38
C GLU A 84 -31.76 10.46 -11.53
N LEU A 85 -31.65 9.85 -10.35
CA LEU A 85 -32.75 9.71 -9.39
C LEU A 85 -33.25 11.09 -8.92
N GLU A 86 -32.35 12.03 -8.68
CA GLU A 86 -32.72 13.40 -8.35
C GLU A 86 -33.42 14.09 -9.55
N ALA A 87 -32.82 14.02 -10.74
CA ALA A 87 -33.32 14.71 -11.92
C ALA A 87 -34.66 14.16 -12.45
N GLU A 88 -34.85 12.84 -12.49
CA GLU A 88 -36.03 12.21 -13.09
C GLU A 88 -37.12 11.90 -12.07
N LEU A 89 -36.72 11.48 -10.86
CA LEU A 89 -37.65 10.99 -9.83
C LEU A 89 -37.85 12.02 -8.70
N GLY A 90 -37.03 13.06 -8.61
CA GLY A 90 -37.05 14.00 -7.49
C GLY A 90 -36.70 13.34 -6.16
N ILE A 91 -35.95 12.23 -6.20
CA ILE A 91 -35.48 11.51 -5.02
C ILE A 91 -34.03 11.87 -4.79
N GLU A 92 -33.75 12.48 -3.64
CA GLU A 92 -32.40 12.74 -3.17
C GLU A 92 -31.94 11.59 -2.27
N PHE A 93 -30.75 11.06 -2.55
CA PHE A 93 -30.04 10.13 -1.67
C PHE A 93 -28.64 10.66 -1.42
N ASP A 94 -28.13 10.51 -0.20
CA ASP A 94 -26.69 10.59 0.01
C ASP A 94 -26.03 9.39 -0.69
N LEU A 95 -24.87 9.61 -1.29
CA LEU A 95 -24.09 8.55 -1.91
C LEU A 95 -23.72 7.45 -0.90
N ASP A 96 -23.51 7.80 0.37
CA ASP A 96 -23.31 6.85 1.47
C ASP A 96 -24.54 5.94 1.71
N GLU A 97 -25.76 6.39 1.39
CA GLU A 97 -26.97 5.57 1.48
C GLU A 97 -27.04 4.54 0.35
N VAL A 98 -26.64 4.93 -0.86
CA VAL A 98 -26.56 4.01 -2.00
C VAL A 98 -25.46 2.98 -1.77
N PHE A 99 -24.27 3.40 -1.34
CA PHE A 99 -23.18 2.46 -1.07
C PHE A 99 -23.50 1.47 0.05
N ALA A 100 -24.29 1.89 1.04
CA ALA A 100 -24.66 1.00 2.14
C ALA A 100 -25.55 -0.18 1.70
N ASP A 101 -26.52 0.07 0.82
CA ASP A 101 -27.38 -0.99 0.26
C ASP A 101 -28.06 -0.49 -1.03
N ALA A 102 -27.50 -0.84 -2.19
CA ALA A 102 -27.97 -0.33 -3.47
C ALA A 102 -29.10 -1.17 -4.09
N ARG A 103 -29.85 -1.91 -3.28
CA ARG A 103 -31.08 -2.57 -3.74
C ARG A 103 -32.18 -1.53 -3.92
N PRO A 104 -32.87 -1.51 -5.08
CA PRO A 104 -33.96 -0.57 -5.32
C PRO A 104 -35.04 -0.57 -4.24
N ILE A 105 -35.41 -1.76 -3.71
CA ILE A 105 -36.40 -1.89 -2.63
C ILE A 105 -35.92 -1.27 -1.31
N SER A 106 -34.62 -1.35 -1.01
CA SER A 106 -34.04 -0.78 0.21
C SER A 106 -34.00 0.74 0.12
N LEU A 107 -33.59 1.27 -1.04
CA LEU A 107 -33.61 2.70 -1.31
C LEU A 107 -35.03 3.27 -1.25
N ALA A 108 -36.02 2.59 -1.84
CA ALA A 108 -37.42 3.00 -1.79
C ALA A 108 -37.99 3.02 -0.36
N ARG A 109 -37.66 2.02 0.47
CA ARG A 109 -38.05 2.00 1.89
C ARG A 109 -37.43 3.16 2.66
N ARG A 110 -36.13 3.38 2.47
CA ARG A 110 -35.45 4.53 3.10
C ARG A 110 -36.09 5.83 2.68
N TRP A 111 -36.31 6.06 1.39
CA TRP A 111 -37.00 7.25 0.92
C TRP A 111 -38.39 7.44 1.56
N ALA A 112 -39.14 6.35 1.75
CA ALA A 112 -40.45 6.40 2.43
C ALA A 112 -40.34 6.67 3.95
N ASP A 113 -39.30 6.17 4.60
CA ASP A 113 -39.03 6.35 6.04
C ASP A 113 -38.34 7.71 6.33
N SER A 114 -37.68 8.30 5.35
CA SER A 114 -36.88 9.53 5.42
C SER A 114 -37.74 10.79 5.49
N ALA A 115 -38.49 10.95 6.58
CA ALA A 115 -38.90 12.26 7.06
C ALA A 115 -37.76 12.93 7.85
N GLY A 116 -36.67 13.30 7.17
CA GLY A 116 -35.70 14.31 7.64
C GLY A 116 -34.80 13.96 8.84
N VAL A 117 -34.52 12.69 9.12
CA VAL A 117 -33.57 12.29 10.18
C VAL A 117 -32.22 11.96 9.57
N ALA A 118 -31.17 12.70 9.94
CA ALA A 118 -29.81 12.42 9.50
C ALA A 118 -29.33 11.05 10.03
N PRO A 119 -28.60 10.25 9.23
CA PRO A 119 -28.09 8.96 9.66
C PRO A 119 -27.12 9.07 10.84
N ASP A 120 -27.29 8.18 11.83
CA ASP A 120 -26.37 8.06 12.98
C ASP A 120 -25.15 7.21 12.60
N HIS A 121 -24.01 7.86 12.40
CA HIS A 121 -22.72 7.20 12.12
C HIS A 121 -21.92 6.86 13.39
N THR A 122 -22.57 6.72 14.55
CA THR A 122 -21.92 6.26 15.80
C THR A 122 -22.22 4.81 16.15
N LYS A 123 -23.19 4.19 15.47
CA LYS A 123 -23.63 2.81 15.71
C LYS A 123 -23.90 2.08 14.39
N ALA A 124 -23.91 0.75 14.47
CA ALA A 124 -24.41 -0.10 13.40
C ALA A 124 -25.88 0.25 13.09
N ARG A 125 -26.25 0.23 11.82
CA ARG A 125 -27.64 0.43 11.41
C ARG A 125 -28.50 -0.71 11.96
N PRO A 126 -29.73 -0.46 12.44
CA PRO A 126 -30.58 -1.50 13.03
C PRO A 126 -30.82 -2.71 12.12
N ASP A 127 -31.04 -2.47 10.82
CA ASP A 127 -31.26 -3.53 9.84
C ASP A 127 -30.01 -4.38 9.59
N ASP A 128 -28.83 -3.74 9.52
CA ASP A 128 -27.56 -4.45 9.39
C ASP A 128 -27.30 -5.30 10.64
N LEU A 129 -27.46 -4.74 11.83
CA LEU A 129 -27.31 -5.49 13.09
C LEU A 129 -28.27 -6.69 13.16
N LYS A 130 -29.54 -6.50 12.78
CA LYS A 130 -30.52 -7.59 12.71
C LYS A 130 -30.08 -8.67 11.72
N GLN A 131 -29.57 -8.29 10.55
CA GLN A 131 -29.09 -9.25 9.55
C GLN A 131 -27.84 -9.98 10.04
N MET A 132 -26.88 -9.30 10.66
CA MET A 132 -25.70 -9.90 11.26
C MET A 132 -26.10 -10.99 12.25
N LEU A 133 -27.00 -10.70 13.18
CA LEU A 133 -27.49 -11.67 14.17
C LEU A 133 -28.20 -12.87 13.51
N ALA A 134 -28.98 -12.64 12.45
CA ALA A 134 -29.62 -13.71 11.69
C ALA A 134 -28.58 -14.61 10.98
N ASP A 135 -27.49 -14.03 10.49
CA ASP A 135 -26.43 -14.76 9.81
C ASP A 135 -25.60 -15.60 10.78
N LEU A 136 -25.40 -15.13 12.02
CA LEU A 136 -24.74 -15.92 13.06
C LEU A 136 -25.51 -17.23 13.34
N ALA A 137 -26.84 -17.21 13.26
CA ALA A 137 -27.67 -18.39 13.46
C ALA A 137 -27.59 -19.42 12.31
N LEU A 138 -26.94 -19.08 11.19
CA LEU A 138 -26.70 -20.04 10.10
C LEU A 138 -25.60 -21.04 10.46
N ALA A 139 -24.64 -20.65 11.31
CA ALA A 139 -23.61 -21.56 11.82
C ALA A 139 -24.24 -22.72 12.61
N ASP A 140 -25.33 -22.45 13.32
CA ASP A 140 -26.07 -23.44 14.13
C ASP A 140 -26.74 -24.54 13.26
N ARG A 141 -26.72 -24.41 11.93
CA ARG A 141 -27.22 -25.43 10.99
C ARG A 141 -26.16 -26.45 10.59
N LEU A 142 -24.88 -26.20 10.91
CA LEU A 142 -23.81 -27.14 10.62
C LEU A 142 -23.98 -28.41 11.45
N PRO A 143 -23.68 -29.60 10.91
CA PRO A 143 -23.73 -30.84 11.67
C PRO A 143 -22.67 -30.83 12.80
N PHE A 144 -22.91 -31.61 13.85
CA PHE A 144 -21.87 -31.94 14.81
C PHE A 144 -20.83 -32.85 14.15
N LEU A 145 -19.56 -32.53 14.31
CA LEU A 145 -18.45 -33.20 13.66
C LEU A 145 -17.51 -33.85 14.67
N ASP A 146 -16.86 -34.92 14.24
CA ASP A 146 -15.67 -35.43 14.89
C ASP A 146 -14.46 -34.52 14.59
N VAL A 147 -13.47 -34.56 15.47
CA VAL A 147 -12.23 -33.80 15.28
C VAL A 147 -11.45 -34.39 14.08
N PRO A 148 -11.03 -33.56 13.10
CA PRO A 148 -10.21 -34.03 11.98
C PRO A 148 -8.86 -34.57 12.49
N GLU A 149 -8.28 -35.52 11.76
CA GLU A 149 -6.94 -36.00 12.07
C GLU A 149 -5.91 -34.86 11.95
N PRO A 150 -5.07 -34.62 12.97
CA PRO A 150 -4.07 -33.55 12.97
C PRO A 150 -2.85 -33.95 12.14
N LEU A 151 -3.02 -34.03 10.82
CA LEU A 151 -1.97 -34.40 9.86
C LEU A 151 -1.67 -33.25 8.91
N PRO A 152 -0.40 -33.01 8.53
CA PRO A 152 -0.08 -32.00 7.53
C PRO A 152 -0.88 -32.22 6.23
N PRO A 153 -1.45 -31.17 5.64
CA PRO A 153 -2.38 -31.30 4.52
C PRO A 153 -1.65 -31.76 3.26
N LYS A 154 -2.29 -32.63 2.48
CA LYS A 154 -1.81 -33.07 1.16
C LYS A 154 -2.63 -32.48 0.03
N ARG A 155 -3.86 -32.01 0.29
CA ARG A 155 -4.81 -31.53 -0.71
C ARG A 155 -5.61 -30.36 -0.15
N ILE A 156 -5.24 -29.15 -0.55
CA ILE A 156 -5.78 -27.92 0.01
C ILE A 156 -6.78 -27.31 -0.97
N LEU A 157 -7.97 -26.94 -0.49
CA LEU A 157 -8.87 -26.05 -1.22
C LEU A 157 -8.55 -24.61 -0.87
N LEU A 158 -8.20 -23.79 -1.86
CA LEU A 158 -7.89 -22.37 -1.70
C LEU A 158 -8.90 -21.51 -2.46
N THR A 159 -9.58 -20.61 -1.75
CA THR A 159 -10.35 -19.53 -2.39
C THR A 159 -9.57 -18.23 -2.37
N GLY A 160 -9.81 -17.34 -3.34
CA GLY A 160 -9.19 -16.02 -3.38
C GLY A 160 -7.76 -16.00 -3.90
N ALA A 161 -7.33 -17.07 -4.59
CA ALA A 161 -5.97 -17.21 -5.15
C ALA A 161 -5.59 -16.12 -6.18
N THR A 162 -6.56 -15.38 -6.72
CA THR A 162 -6.34 -14.25 -7.64
C THR A 162 -6.23 -12.90 -6.94
N GLY A 163 -6.50 -12.83 -5.64
CA GLY A 163 -6.31 -11.63 -4.82
C GLY A 163 -4.85 -11.46 -4.40
N PHE A 164 -4.52 -10.30 -3.84
CA PHE A 164 -3.14 -9.97 -3.44
C PHE A 164 -2.57 -10.99 -2.43
N LEU A 165 -3.16 -11.10 -1.24
CA LEU A 165 -2.71 -12.07 -0.23
C LEU A 165 -2.84 -13.52 -0.73
N GLY A 166 -3.96 -13.87 -1.40
CA GLY A 166 -4.20 -15.24 -1.86
C GLY A 166 -3.18 -15.72 -2.91
N SER A 167 -2.69 -14.82 -3.76
CA SER A 167 -1.63 -15.09 -4.73
C SER A 167 -0.31 -15.44 -4.03
N HIS A 168 0.07 -14.69 -3.00
CA HIS A 168 1.26 -14.95 -2.20
C HIS A 168 1.10 -16.22 -1.35
N MET A 169 -0.07 -16.42 -0.73
CA MET A 169 -0.38 -17.64 0.02
C MET A 169 -0.33 -18.89 -0.84
N LEU A 170 -0.80 -18.87 -2.09
CA LEU A 170 -0.68 -20.00 -3.00
C LEU A 170 0.78 -20.45 -3.13
N LEU A 171 1.71 -19.52 -3.34
CA LEU A 171 3.12 -19.86 -3.45
C LEU A 171 3.72 -20.33 -2.13
N ASP A 172 3.36 -19.71 -1.01
CA ASP A 172 3.90 -20.12 0.29
C ASP A 172 3.33 -21.48 0.74
N LEU A 173 2.07 -21.81 0.45
CA LEU A 173 1.52 -23.16 0.66
C LEU A 173 2.30 -24.21 -0.14
N LEU A 174 2.63 -23.91 -1.40
CA LEU A 174 3.43 -24.81 -2.25
C LEU A 174 4.89 -24.94 -1.78
N ARG A 175 5.43 -23.92 -1.11
CA ARG A 175 6.80 -23.93 -0.55
C ARG A 175 6.90 -24.64 0.81
N HIS A 176 5.87 -24.54 1.65
CA HIS A 176 5.87 -25.10 3.01
C HIS A 176 5.29 -26.52 3.06
N SER A 177 4.84 -27.07 1.94
CA SER A 177 4.29 -28.43 1.88
C SER A 177 4.54 -29.08 0.51
N ASP A 178 4.28 -30.39 0.42
CA ASP A 178 4.13 -31.13 -0.83
C ASP A 178 2.66 -31.21 -1.30
N ALA A 179 1.78 -30.39 -0.72
CA ALA A 179 0.35 -30.44 -1.01
C ALA A 179 0.00 -30.08 -2.47
N HIS A 180 -1.07 -30.66 -2.97
CA HIS A 180 -1.75 -30.21 -4.19
C HIS A 180 -2.81 -29.17 -3.84
N VAL A 181 -2.86 -28.05 -4.56
CA VAL A 181 -3.77 -26.93 -4.25
C VAL A 181 -4.87 -26.83 -5.31
N TYR A 182 -6.12 -26.90 -4.88
CA TYR A 182 -7.30 -26.65 -5.70
C TYR A 182 -7.72 -25.20 -5.54
N CYS A 183 -7.56 -24.38 -6.57
CA CYS A 183 -7.91 -22.96 -6.55
C CYS A 183 -9.29 -22.73 -7.16
N VAL A 184 -10.23 -22.20 -6.38
CA VAL A 184 -11.54 -21.79 -6.89
C VAL A 184 -11.43 -20.36 -7.43
N VAL A 185 -11.73 -20.19 -8.72
CA VAL A 185 -11.56 -18.93 -9.45
C VAL A 185 -12.81 -18.61 -10.25
N ARG A 186 -13.31 -17.38 -10.12
CA ARG A 186 -14.45 -16.90 -10.92
C ARG A 186 -14.05 -16.84 -12.39
N ALA A 187 -14.67 -17.66 -13.22
CA ALA A 187 -14.46 -17.71 -14.67
C ALA A 187 -15.61 -18.48 -15.32
N ALA A 188 -15.79 -18.31 -16.63
CA ALA A 188 -16.82 -19.05 -17.39
C ALA A 188 -16.48 -20.54 -17.53
N ASP A 189 -15.19 -20.87 -17.63
CA ASP A 189 -14.67 -22.21 -17.85
C ASP A 189 -13.27 -22.39 -17.23
N GLU A 190 -12.75 -23.62 -17.26
CA GLU A 190 -11.44 -23.98 -16.69
C GLU A 190 -10.28 -23.25 -17.37
N GLU A 191 -10.30 -23.09 -18.69
CA GLU A 191 -9.23 -22.43 -19.44
C GLU A 191 -9.12 -20.95 -19.03
N SER A 192 -10.25 -20.26 -19.00
CA SER A 192 -10.38 -18.89 -18.53
C SER A 192 -9.96 -18.76 -17.05
N ALA A 193 -10.27 -19.74 -16.21
CA ALA A 193 -9.88 -19.76 -14.80
C ALA A 193 -8.34 -19.85 -14.65
N VAL A 194 -7.70 -20.75 -15.40
CA VAL A 194 -6.24 -20.91 -15.42
C VAL A 194 -5.55 -19.65 -15.95
N ALA A 195 -6.09 -19.04 -17.02
CA ALA A 195 -5.57 -17.79 -17.57
C ALA A 195 -5.64 -16.67 -16.53
N ARG A 196 -6.81 -16.49 -15.90
CA ARG A 196 -7.03 -15.47 -14.86
C ARG A 196 -6.10 -15.63 -13.67
N LEU A 197 -5.87 -16.85 -13.18
CA LEU A 197 -4.90 -17.09 -12.11
C LEU A 197 -3.48 -16.75 -12.55
N GLY A 198 -3.10 -17.14 -13.76
CA GLY A 198 -1.78 -16.81 -14.32
C GLY A 198 -1.55 -15.31 -14.48
N ASP A 199 -2.57 -14.56 -14.90
CA ASP A 199 -2.52 -13.10 -15.04
C ASP A 199 -2.39 -12.43 -13.67
N ALA A 200 -3.16 -12.86 -12.67
CA ALA A 200 -3.07 -12.33 -11.31
C ALA A 200 -1.69 -12.55 -10.69
N LEU A 201 -1.11 -13.74 -10.83
CA LEU A 201 0.24 -14.00 -10.35
C LEU A 201 1.26 -13.10 -11.06
N ARG A 202 1.16 -12.94 -12.38
CA ARG A 202 2.05 -12.04 -13.14
C ARG A 202 1.91 -10.58 -12.71
N SER A 203 0.71 -10.08 -12.46
CA SER A 203 0.50 -8.69 -12.03
C SER A 203 1.14 -8.39 -10.68
N PHE A 204 1.25 -9.39 -9.80
CA PHE A 204 1.98 -9.29 -8.53
C PHE A 204 3.45 -9.74 -8.61
N ARG A 205 4.02 -9.85 -9.82
CA ARG A 205 5.41 -10.28 -10.08
C ARG A 205 5.74 -11.66 -9.49
N LEU A 206 4.74 -12.55 -9.47
CA LEU A 206 4.87 -13.91 -8.99
C LEU A 206 5.03 -14.89 -10.16
N PRO A 207 5.82 -15.96 -9.99
CA PRO A 207 6.01 -16.97 -11.02
C PRO A 207 4.72 -17.75 -11.31
N TRP A 208 4.51 -18.09 -12.58
CA TRP A 208 3.48 -19.05 -13.04
C TRP A 208 4.08 -20.11 -13.97
N SER A 209 5.07 -20.83 -13.43
CA SER A 209 5.87 -21.84 -14.15
C SER A 209 5.10 -23.14 -14.38
N SER A 210 5.62 -23.99 -15.28
CA SER A 210 5.08 -25.34 -15.51
C SER A 210 5.17 -26.23 -14.27
N GLU A 211 6.15 -26.01 -13.40
CA GLU A 211 6.30 -26.74 -12.14
C GLU A 211 5.15 -26.43 -11.17
N LEU A 212 4.82 -25.15 -10.97
CA LEU A 212 3.70 -24.74 -10.12
C LEU A 212 2.38 -25.33 -10.64
N ARG A 213 2.16 -25.30 -11.96
CA ARG A 213 0.94 -25.86 -12.58
C ARG A 213 0.76 -27.35 -12.34
N ARG A 214 1.82 -28.13 -12.04
CA ARG A 214 1.67 -29.57 -11.74
C ARG A 214 1.02 -29.82 -10.38
N ARG A 215 1.14 -28.87 -9.46
CA ARG A 215 0.62 -28.95 -8.08
C ARG A 215 -0.61 -28.06 -7.86
N VAL A 216 -1.16 -27.49 -8.93
CA VAL A 216 -2.31 -26.58 -8.85
C VAL A 216 -3.39 -27.01 -9.85
N THR A 217 -4.60 -27.24 -9.34
CA THR A 217 -5.80 -27.42 -10.17
C THR A 217 -6.68 -26.19 -10.01
N VAL A 218 -7.04 -25.53 -11.11
CA VAL A 218 -7.92 -24.36 -11.07
C VAL A 218 -9.34 -24.78 -11.45
N LEU A 219 -10.31 -24.43 -10.61
CA LEU A 219 -11.71 -24.78 -10.77
C LEU A 219 -12.53 -23.50 -11.01
N PRO A 220 -13.34 -23.40 -12.08
CA PRO A 220 -14.29 -22.32 -12.23
C PRO A 220 -15.35 -22.43 -11.13
N GLY A 221 -15.51 -21.36 -10.36
CA GLY A 221 -16.48 -21.30 -9.27
C GLY A 221 -16.55 -19.93 -8.62
N ASP A 222 -17.61 -19.70 -7.86
CA ASP A 222 -17.87 -18.43 -7.19
C ASP A 222 -18.30 -18.68 -5.74
N ILE A 223 -17.59 -18.05 -4.81
CA ILE A 223 -17.87 -18.17 -3.38
C ILE A 223 -19.23 -17.58 -2.97
N ARG A 224 -19.80 -16.70 -3.81
CA ARG A 224 -21.13 -16.10 -3.60
C ARG A 224 -22.25 -17.10 -3.88
N GLU A 225 -21.98 -18.16 -4.61
CA GLU A 225 -22.96 -19.16 -5.04
C GLU A 225 -23.00 -20.35 -4.08
N PRO A 226 -24.16 -21.00 -3.92
CA PRO A 226 -24.25 -22.28 -3.21
C PRO A 226 -23.25 -23.29 -3.76
N ARG A 227 -22.62 -24.07 -2.88
CA ARG A 227 -21.58 -25.05 -3.25
C ARG A 227 -20.43 -24.47 -4.10
N LEU A 228 -20.11 -23.18 -3.92
CA LEU A 228 -19.09 -22.46 -4.68
C LEU A 228 -19.39 -22.39 -6.19
N GLY A 229 -20.65 -22.53 -6.59
CA GLY A 229 -21.06 -22.63 -8.01
C GLY A 229 -20.71 -23.97 -8.66
N LEU A 230 -20.25 -24.95 -7.89
CA LEU A 230 -19.93 -26.29 -8.40
C LEU A 230 -21.20 -27.15 -8.51
N THR A 231 -21.17 -28.10 -9.44
CA THR A 231 -22.18 -29.17 -9.48
C THR A 231 -22.07 -30.02 -8.20
N GLU A 232 -23.20 -30.60 -7.77
CA GLU A 232 -23.24 -31.46 -6.59
C GLU A 232 -22.24 -32.63 -6.69
N GLN A 233 -22.12 -33.25 -7.86
CA GLN A 233 -21.14 -34.31 -8.10
C GLN A 233 -19.70 -33.83 -7.87
N ARG A 234 -19.35 -32.64 -8.38
CA ARG A 234 -17.99 -32.09 -8.23
C ARG A 234 -17.73 -31.65 -6.79
N TRP A 235 -18.72 -31.06 -6.13
CA TRP A 235 -18.68 -30.72 -4.71
C TRP A 235 -18.37 -31.95 -3.85
N LEU A 236 -19.15 -33.03 -4.00
CA LEU A 236 -18.96 -34.26 -3.22
C LEU A 236 -17.63 -34.95 -3.53
N ALA A 237 -17.23 -35.00 -4.80
CA ALA A 237 -15.92 -35.55 -5.18
C ALA A 237 -14.77 -34.76 -4.51
N LEU A 238 -14.80 -33.42 -4.61
CA LEU A 238 -13.79 -32.56 -4.00
C LEU A 238 -13.80 -32.67 -2.47
N ALA A 239 -14.98 -32.72 -1.84
CA ALA A 239 -15.11 -32.90 -0.40
C ALA A 239 -14.56 -34.24 0.10
N SER A 240 -14.53 -35.28 -0.75
CA SER A 240 -13.88 -36.54 -0.42
C SER A 240 -12.34 -36.47 -0.54
N GLU A 241 -11.82 -35.67 -1.47
CA GLU A 241 -10.39 -35.58 -1.80
C GLU A 241 -9.62 -34.58 -0.95
N VAL A 242 -10.17 -33.39 -0.69
CA VAL A 242 -9.54 -32.29 0.05
C VAL A 242 -9.37 -32.67 1.52
N ASP A 243 -8.28 -32.25 2.15
CA ASP A 243 -8.00 -32.45 3.58
C ASP A 243 -7.85 -31.16 4.39
N SER A 244 -7.70 -29.99 3.75
CA SER A 244 -7.70 -28.69 4.42
C SER A 244 -8.34 -27.61 3.55
N VAL A 245 -9.03 -26.66 4.16
CA VAL A 245 -9.73 -25.56 3.47
C VAL A 245 -9.13 -24.22 3.89
N VAL A 246 -8.73 -23.40 2.93
CA VAL A 246 -8.17 -22.07 3.17
C VAL A 246 -9.05 -21.02 2.48
N GLY A 247 -9.77 -20.24 3.29
CA GLY A 247 -10.66 -19.18 2.85
C GLY A 247 -9.97 -17.81 2.86
N VAL A 248 -9.44 -17.37 1.72
CA VAL A 248 -8.88 -16.01 1.55
C VAL A 248 -9.84 -15.06 0.82
N ALA A 249 -10.76 -15.61 0.02
CA ALA A 249 -11.67 -14.80 -0.78
C ALA A 249 -12.55 -13.89 0.10
N ALA A 250 -12.50 -12.59 -0.19
CA ALA A 250 -13.39 -11.58 0.37
C ALA A 250 -13.54 -10.44 -0.65
N ALA A 251 -14.71 -9.80 -0.66
CA ALA A 251 -14.88 -8.47 -1.22
C ALA A 251 -14.37 -7.44 -0.20
N VAL A 252 -13.34 -6.69 -0.58
CA VAL A 252 -12.73 -5.63 0.23
C VAL A 252 -13.15 -4.29 -0.39
N ASP A 253 -14.12 -3.64 0.23
CA ASP A 253 -14.59 -2.32 -0.16
C ASP A 253 -15.09 -1.60 1.10
N PHE A 254 -14.49 -0.46 1.41
CA PHE A 254 -14.75 0.27 2.65
C PHE A 254 -15.93 1.24 2.55
N LEU A 255 -16.42 1.48 1.32
CA LEU A 255 -17.60 2.31 1.07
C LEU A 255 -18.87 1.46 1.09
N ARG A 256 -18.79 0.21 0.61
CA ARG A 256 -19.95 -0.70 0.55
C ARG A 256 -20.42 -1.14 1.94
N GLY A 257 -21.74 -1.18 2.12
CA GLY A 257 -22.36 -1.64 3.37
C GLY A 257 -22.42 -3.16 3.49
N TYR A 258 -22.92 -3.61 4.64
CA TYR A 258 -22.97 -5.03 5.02
C TYR A 258 -23.69 -5.88 3.97
N GLN A 259 -24.89 -5.44 3.55
CA GLN A 259 -25.76 -6.22 2.65
C GLN A 259 -25.08 -6.51 1.31
N SER A 260 -24.38 -5.53 0.74
CA SER A 260 -23.69 -5.67 -0.53
C SER A 260 -22.49 -6.63 -0.45
N LEU A 261 -21.80 -6.67 0.70
CA LEU A 261 -20.61 -7.51 0.94
C LEU A 261 -20.94 -8.90 1.52
N ARG A 262 -22.13 -9.07 2.09
CA ARG A 262 -22.60 -10.25 2.84
C ARG A 262 -22.43 -11.56 2.08
N SER A 263 -22.78 -11.59 0.79
CA SER A 263 -22.74 -12.81 -0.03
C SER A 263 -21.32 -13.39 -0.15
N ALA A 264 -20.33 -12.53 -0.37
CA ALA A 264 -18.94 -12.96 -0.51
C ALA A 264 -18.28 -13.23 0.85
N ASN A 265 -18.47 -12.34 1.82
CA ASN A 265 -17.68 -12.32 3.05
C ASN A 265 -18.26 -13.21 4.16
N VAL A 266 -19.59 -13.26 4.29
CA VAL A 266 -20.28 -13.98 5.38
C VAL A 266 -20.80 -15.31 4.89
N LEU A 267 -21.68 -15.29 3.88
CA LEU A 267 -22.25 -16.52 3.33
C LEU A 267 -21.18 -17.37 2.67
N GLY A 268 -20.22 -16.75 1.97
CA GLY A 268 -19.07 -17.44 1.42
C GLY A 268 -18.25 -18.20 2.46
N ALA A 269 -18.00 -17.58 3.62
CA ALA A 269 -17.30 -18.24 4.74
C ALA A 269 -18.09 -19.42 5.31
N LEU A 270 -19.42 -19.26 5.45
CA LEU A 270 -20.32 -20.34 5.88
C LEU A 270 -20.39 -21.49 4.86
N THR A 271 -20.38 -21.21 3.56
CA THR A 271 -20.28 -22.23 2.50
C THR A 271 -18.96 -23.01 2.60
N LEU A 272 -17.86 -22.35 2.97
CA LEU A 272 -16.59 -23.06 3.24
C LEU A 272 -16.64 -23.91 4.51
N ALA A 273 -17.36 -23.47 5.55
CA ALA A 273 -17.63 -24.29 6.72
C ALA A 273 -18.50 -25.51 6.39
N GLU A 274 -19.51 -25.35 5.54
CA GLU A 274 -20.32 -26.46 5.01
C GLU A 274 -19.45 -27.44 4.21
N PHE A 275 -18.54 -26.94 3.35
CA PHE A 275 -17.60 -27.79 2.63
C PHE A 275 -16.67 -28.57 3.56
N ALA A 276 -16.14 -27.91 4.60
CA ALA A 276 -15.27 -28.51 5.60
C ALA A 276 -16.00 -29.57 6.44
N ALA A 277 -17.31 -29.40 6.64
CA ALA A 277 -18.20 -30.36 7.30
C ALA A 277 -18.69 -31.49 6.37
N THR A 278 -18.57 -31.34 5.04
CA THR A 278 -19.07 -32.32 4.07
C THR A 278 -18.12 -33.51 3.94
N GLY A 279 -18.67 -34.73 4.08
CA GLY A 279 -17.90 -35.96 3.96
C GLY A 279 -17.07 -36.20 5.22
N ARG A 280 -15.74 -36.13 5.10
CA ARG A 280 -14.84 -36.16 6.26
C ARG A 280 -14.63 -34.75 6.82
N PRO A 281 -14.61 -34.55 8.15
CA PRO A 281 -14.24 -33.28 8.76
C PRO A 281 -12.86 -32.80 8.29
N LYS A 282 -12.71 -31.50 8.10
CA LYS A 282 -11.45 -30.85 7.66
C LYS A 282 -11.25 -29.56 8.47
N PRO A 283 -10.00 -29.19 8.79
CA PRO A 283 -9.73 -27.85 9.29
C PRO A 283 -10.09 -26.79 8.25
N LEU A 284 -10.67 -25.69 8.73
CA LEU A 284 -10.96 -24.47 7.98
C LEU A 284 -10.06 -23.34 8.49
N HIS A 285 -9.20 -22.82 7.63
CA HIS A 285 -8.36 -21.66 7.91
C HIS A 285 -8.98 -20.44 7.23
N HIS A 286 -9.55 -19.54 8.04
CA HIS A 286 -10.22 -18.34 7.55
C HIS A 286 -9.31 -17.13 7.68
N ILE A 287 -9.03 -16.45 6.57
CA ILE A 287 -8.40 -15.13 6.61
C ILE A 287 -9.46 -14.12 7.03
N SER A 288 -9.42 -13.74 8.30
CA SER A 288 -10.19 -12.65 8.91
C SER A 288 -9.45 -11.31 8.69
N SER A 289 -9.50 -10.40 9.66
CA SER A 289 -8.78 -9.13 9.70
C SER A 289 -8.79 -8.62 11.14
N ILE A 290 -7.81 -7.81 11.55
CA ILE A 290 -7.92 -7.05 12.82
C ILE A 290 -9.11 -6.09 12.83
N ALA A 291 -9.77 -5.86 11.69
CA ALA A 291 -11.01 -5.11 11.58
C ALA A 291 -12.15 -5.64 12.49
N VAL A 292 -12.08 -6.89 12.94
CA VAL A 292 -12.99 -7.45 13.96
C VAL A 292 -12.92 -6.72 15.31
N PHE A 293 -11.91 -5.87 15.49
CA PHE A 293 -11.68 -5.03 16.66
C PHE A 293 -11.94 -3.53 16.39
N ASN A 294 -12.45 -3.12 15.21
CA ASN A 294 -12.62 -1.72 14.79
C ASN A 294 -13.79 -1.00 15.50
N GLU A 295 -13.74 -0.98 16.83
CA GLU A 295 -14.59 -0.20 17.69
C GLU A 295 -13.83 1.03 18.20
N VAL A 296 -14.41 2.22 18.04
CA VAL A 296 -13.83 3.45 18.60
C VAL A 296 -13.79 3.33 20.12
N GLY A 297 -12.59 3.39 20.68
CA GLY A 297 -12.36 3.26 22.12
C GLY A 297 -12.06 1.85 22.61
N ILE A 298 -11.84 0.88 21.72
CA ILE A 298 -11.36 -0.45 22.11
C ILE A 298 -10.03 -0.35 22.85
N THR A 299 -9.88 -1.13 23.93
CA THR A 299 -8.73 -1.00 24.84
C THR A 299 -7.64 -2.05 24.61
N ALA A 300 -7.98 -3.18 23.97
CA ALA A 300 -7.06 -4.27 23.71
C ALA A 300 -7.39 -4.98 22.38
N MET A 301 -6.36 -5.55 21.75
CA MET A 301 -6.43 -6.23 20.45
C MET A 301 -5.48 -7.44 20.44
N GLY A 302 -5.70 -8.38 21.36
CA GLY A 302 -4.98 -9.64 21.45
C GLY A 302 -5.71 -10.78 20.74
N GLU A 303 -5.00 -11.88 20.55
CA GLU A 303 -5.53 -13.04 19.83
C GLU A 303 -6.75 -13.67 20.53
N ASP A 304 -6.77 -13.63 21.87
CA ASP A 304 -7.86 -14.14 22.72
C ASP A 304 -8.71 -13.03 23.37
N ASP A 305 -8.45 -11.76 23.04
CA ASP A 305 -9.24 -10.66 23.58
C ASP A 305 -10.66 -10.64 22.97
N PRO A 306 -11.66 -10.10 23.69
CA PRO A 306 -13.00 -9.92 23.15
C PRO A 306 -13.00 -9.08 21.87
N LEU A 307 -13.76 -9.53 20.88
CA LEU A 307 -14.02 -8.76 19.66
C LEU A 307 -14.87 -7.52 19.94
N ALA A 308 -14.92 -6.60 18.97
CA ALA A 308 -15.77 -5.42 19.03
C ALA A 308 -17.25 -5.77 19.30
N HIS A 309 -17.98 -4.85 19.90
CA HIS A 309 -19.42 -4.98 20.02
C HIS A 309 -20.08 -4.78 18.65
N ALA A 310 -20.97 -5.71 18.25
CA ALA A 310 -21.60 -5.70 16.93
C ALA A 310 -22.34 -4.39 16.63
N ASP A 311 -22.96 -3.77 17.63
CA ASP A 311 -23.70 -2.51 17.51
C ASP A 311 -22.80 -1.28 17.37
N ARG A 312 -21.49 -1.42 17.55
CA ARG A 312 -20.49 -0.34 17.45
C ARG A 312 -19.64 -0.41 16.18
N LEU A 313 -19.84 -1.43 15.35
CA LEU A 313 -19.21 -1.54 14.03
C LEU A 313 -20.02 -0.75 13.01
N ILE A 314 -19.37 0.18 12.31
CA ILE A 314 -20.05 1.14 11.42
C ILE A 314 -19.79 0.81 9.94
N SER A 315 -18.56 0.44 9.57
CA SER A 315 -18.23 0.06 8.19
C SER A 315 -18.80 -1.32 7.85
N GLY A 316 -19.38 -1.45 6.66
CA GLY A 316 -19.89 -2.73 6.15
C GLY A 316 -18.82 -3.80 6.06
N TYR A 317 -17.59 -3.43 5.68
CA TYR A 317 -16.46 -4.35 5.65
C TYR A 317 -16.18 -4.94 7.04
N ASP A 318 -16.03 -4.08 8.05
CA ASP A 318 -15.76 -4.50 9.44
C ASP A 318 -16.87 -5.41 9.96
N GLN A 319 -18.14 -5.04 9.74
CA GLN A 319 -19.31 -5.83 10.09
C GLN A 319 -19.28 -7.21 9.43
N THR A 320 -18.96 -7.32 8.14
CA THR A 320 -18.89 -8.64 7.47
C THR A 320 -17.75 -9.51 7.97
N LYS A 321 -16.57 -8.96 8.24
CA LYS A 321 -15.45 -9.72 8.79
C LYS A 321 -15.73 -10.20 10.20
N TRP A 322 -16.32 -9.33 11.02
CA TRP A 322 -16.77 -9.67 12.38
C TRP A 322 -17.83 -10.78 12.35
N THR A 323 -18.87 -10.65 11.53
CA THR A 323 -19.94 -11.66 11.46
C THR A 323 -19.44 -13.00 10.96
N ALA A 324 -18.59 -13.00 9.93
CA ALA A 324 -17.97 -14.24 9.43
C ALA A 324 -17.14 -14.93 10.52
N GLU A 325 -16.27 -14.19 11.22
CA GLU A 325 -15.44 -14.77 12.26
C GLU A 325 -16.28 -15.28 13.44
N VAL A 326 -17.27 -14.52 13.90
CA VAL A 326 -18.15 -14.94 15.01
C VAL A 326 -19.01 -16.14 14.63
N ALA A 327 -19.54 -16.19 13.41
CA ALA A 327 -20.28 -17.35 12.92
C ALA A 327 -19.38 -18.59 12.86
N LEU A 328 -18.16 -18.44 12.37
CA LEU A 328 -17.20 -19.55 12.31
C LEU A 328 -16.69 -19.96 13.71
N ARG A 329 -16.61 -19.05 14.68
CA ARG A 329 -16.35 -19.39 16.08
C ARG A 329 -17.47 -20.25 16.66
N ARG A 330 -18.73 -19.93 16.38
CA ARG A 330 -19.86 -20.79 16.77
C ARG A 330 -19.79 -22.16 16.11
N ALA A 331 -19.30 -22.24 14.87
CA ALA A 331 -19.06 -23.53 14.23
C ALA A 331 -18.04 -24.42 14.98
N ARG A 332 -17.12 -23.82 15.76
CA ARG A 332 -16.23 -24.59 16.66
C ARG A 332 -17.01 -25.34 17.74
N ASP A 333 -18.11 -24.79 18.22
CA ASP A 333 -18.99 -25.44 19.21
C ASP A 333 -19.66 -26.71 18.62
N HIS A 334 -19.69 -26.82 17.29
CA HIS A 334 -20.17 -27.99 16.55
C HIS A 334 -19.04 -28.97 16.19
N GLY A 335 -17.83 -28.77 16.71
CA GLY A 335 -16.66 -29.63 16.47
C GLY A 335 -15.84 -29.28 15.23
N LEU A 336 -16.21 -28.25 14.47
CA LEU A 336 -15.41 -27.80 13.33
C LEU A 336 -14.11 -27.14 13.80
N VAL A 337 -12.97 -27.63 13.33
CA VAL A 337 -11.68 -26.98 13.61
C VAL A 337 -11.52 -25.75 12.71
N VAL A 338 -11.74 -24.57 13.28
CA VAL A 338 -11.56 -23.31 12.58
C VAL A 338 -10.34 -22.58 13.11
N THR A 339 -9.49 -22.08 12.22
CA THR A 339 -8.35 -21.20 12.54
C THR A 339 -8.60 -19.82 11.97
N ALA A 340 -8.61 -18.76 12.80
CA ALA A 340 -8.77 -17.39 12.32
C ALA A 340 -7.40 -16.72 12.18
N LEU A 341 -7.07 -16.28 10.98
CA LEU A 341 -5.83 -15.58 10.67
C LEU A 341 -6.20 -14.12 10.43
N ARG A 342 -5.72 -13.18 11.25
CA ARG A 342 -6.14 -11.76 11.26
C ARG A 342 -4.99 -10.85 10.82
N PRO A 343 -4.81 -10.62 9.51
CA PRO A 343 -3.91 -9.58 9.03
C PRO A 343 -4.33 -8.19 9.51
N GLY A 344 -3.34 -7.32 9.67
CA GLY A 344 -3.52 -5.87 9.74
C GLY A 344 -3.53 -5.23 8.35
N GLY A 345 -2.95 -4.04 8.25
CA GLY A 345 -2.60 -3.47 6.95
C GLY A 345 -1.58 -4.36 6.25
N ILE A 346 -1.88 -4.80 5.02
CA ILE A 346 -0.99 -5.67 4.26
C ILE A 346 -0.11 -4.79 3.36
N GLY A 347 1.14 -4.63 3.76
CA GLY A 347 2.15 -3.89 3.01
C GLY A 347 2.62 -4.61 1.75
N GLY A 348 3.31 -3.88 0.89
CA GLY A 348 3.98 -4.43 -0.29
C GLY A 348 5.02 -5.49 0.04
N HIS A 349 5.33 -6.33 -0.93
CA HIS A 349 6.35 -7.36 -0.80
C HIS A 349 7.74 -6.72 -0.65
N THR A 350 8.48 -7.09 0.40
CA THR A 350 9.78 -6.49 0.76
C THR A 350 10.84 -6.51 -0.36
N LYS A 351 10.89 -7.59 -1.14
CA LYS A 351 11.85 -7.77 -2.25
C LYS A 351 11.36 -7.29 -3.62
N THR A 352 10.10 -7.51 -3.96
CA THR A 352 9.58 -7.24 -5.33
C THR A 352 8.82 -5.91 -5.44
N GLY A 353 8.44 -5.31 -4.30
CA GLY A 353 7.60 -4.10 -4.24
C GLY A 353 6.18 -4.30 -4.74
N ALA A 354 5.78 -5.55 -5.04
CA ALA A 354 4.43 -5.87 -5.44
C ALA A 354 3.47 -5.46 -4.33
N HIS A 355 2.45 -4.67 -4.66
CA HIS A 355 1.47 -4.14 -3.74
C HIS A 355 0.09 -4.15 -4.39
N ASN A 356 -0.96 -4.01 -3.58
CA ASN A 356 -2.30 -3.78 -4.07
C ASN A 356 -2.56 -2.26 -4.16
N PRO A 357 -2.72 -1.67 -5.36
CA PRO A 357 -2.92 -0.23 -5.51
C PRO A 357 -4.28 0.26 -4.99
N GLN A 358 -5.26 -0.63 -4.86
CA GLN A 358 -6.60 -0.31 -4.34
C GLN A 358 -6.74 -0.61 -2.84
N ASP A 359 -5.65 -0.96 -2.15
CA ASP A 359 -5.66 -1.18 -0.70
C ASP A 359 -5.58 0.14 0.07
N LEU A 360 -6.32 0.25 1.17
CA LEU A 360 -6.33 1.43 2.04
C LEU A 360 -4.93 1.78 2.56
N SER A 361 -4.14 0.77 2.95
CA SER A 361 -2.78 0.96 3.47
C SER A 361 -1.85 1.50 2.39
N SER A 362 -1.91 0.93 1.17
CA SER A 362 -1.16 1.42 0.01
C SER A 362 -1.55 2.85 -0.37
N GLY A 363 -2.85 3.16 -0.34
CA GLY A 363 -3.38 4.49 -0.66
C GLY A 363 -2.91 5.54 0.35
N LEU A 364 -3.04 5.27 1.65
CA LEU A 364 -2.52 6.13 2.72
C LEU A 364 -1.01 6.34 2.60
N LEU A 365 -0.26 5.26 2.39
CA LEU A 365 1.20 5.33 2.22
C LEU A 365 1.60 6.19 1.02
N SER A 366 0.88 6.06 -0.10
CA SER A 366 1.09 6.88 -1.29
C SER A 366 0.85 8.36 -1.00
N ILE A 367 -0.23 8.68 -0.31
CA ILE A 367 -0.55 10.06 0.10
C ILE A 367 0.54 10.60 1.04
N PHE A 368 0.97 9.81 2.04
CA PHE A 368 2.01 10.21 2.98
C PHE A 368 3.33 10.51 2.27
N ALA A 369 3.76 9.62 1.38
CA ALA A 369 4.99 9.80 0.62
C ALA A 369 4.91 10.97 -0.36
N ARG A 370 3.79 11.13 -1.08
CA ARG A 370 3.61 12.18 -2.08
C ARG A 370 3.56 13.57 -1.46
N TYR A 371 2.72 13.76 -0.45
CA TYR A 371 2.51 15.09 0.15
C TYR A 371 3.43 15.38 1.32
N ARG A 372 4.20 14.38 1.77
CA ARG A 372 5.11 14.48 2.91
C ARG A 372 4.39 14.93 4.18
N THR A 373 3.16 14.46 4.35
CA THR A 373 2.31 14.75 5.51
C THR A 373 1.65 13.48 6.03
N VAL A 374 1.48 13.38 7.34
CA VAL A 374 0.84 12.23 7.98
C VAL A 374 -0.06 12.72 9.11
N PRO A 375 -1.27 12.16 9.30
CA PRO A 375 -2.08 12.52 10.44
C PRO A 375 -1.53 11.89 11.71
N GLY A 376 -1.84 12.46 12.87
CA GLY A 376 -1.52 11.84 14.16
C GLY A 376 -2.24 10.49 14.32
N PHE A 377 -1.48 9.45 14.71
CA PHE A 377 -2.01 8.13 15.04
C PHE A 377 -1.24 7.52 16.21
N ARG A 378 -1.82 6.49 16.84
CA ARG A 378 -1.20 5.80 17.97
C ARG A 378 -0.29 4.66 17.50
N TYR A 379 -0.85 3.74 16.71
CA TYR A 379 -0.14 2.59 16.16
C TYR A 379 -0.61 2.32 14.73
N LEU A 380 0.30 1.83 13.88
CA LEU A 380 -0.02 1.16 12.63
C LEU A 380 0.26 -0.33 12.78
N ASN A 381 -0.81 -1.11 12.77
CA ASN A 381 -0.76 -2.57 12.80
C ASN A 381 -0.65 -3.07 11.35
N ALA A 382 0.56 -3.16 10.81
CA ALA A 382 0.80 -3.53 9.42
C ALA A 382 2.07 -4.37 9.23
N ALA A 383 2.02 -5.31 8.29
CA ALA A 383 3.11 -6.21 7.96
C ALA A 383 3.22 -6.42 6.45
N PRO A 384 4.43 -6.70 5.93
CA PRO A 384 4.60 -6.98 4.51
C PRO A 384 3.92 -8.30 4.10
N VAL A 385 3.37 -8.34 2.89
CA VAL A 385 2.61 -9.50 2.41
C VAL A 385 3.38 -10.81 2.46
N ASP A 386 4.70 -10.79 2.20
CA ASP A 386 5.57 -11.97 2.21
C ASP A 386 5.88 -12.53 3.60
N TRP A 387 5.66 -11.74 4.65
CA TRP A 387 5.66 -12.23 6.03
C TRP A 387 4.27 -12.78 6.38
N VAL A 388 3.20 -12.02 6.09
CA VAL A 388 1.81 -12.42 6.36
C VAL A 388 1.47 -13.76 5.69
N SER A 389 1.77 -13.91 4.40
CA SER A 389 1.48 -15.15 3.65
C SER A 389 2.29 -16.34 4.14
N ARG A 390 3.55 -16.13 4.52
CA ARG A 390 4.45 -17.17 5.04
C ARG A 390 3.96 -17.71 6.37
N VAL A 391 3.66 -16.83 7.32
CA VAL A 391 3.15 -17.23 8.64
C VAL A 391 1.79 -17.90 8.50
N ALA A 392 0.88 -17.35 7.67
CA ALA A 392 -0.41 -17.98 7.40
C ALA A 392 -0.26 -19.39 6.79
N ALA A 393 0.61 -19.57 5.80
CA ALA A 393 0.87 -20.86 5.19
C ALA A 393 1.48 -21.87 6.18
N ALA A 394 2.38 -21.41 7.06
CA ALA A 394 2.95 -22.24 8.11
C ALA A 394 1.87 -22.73 9.09
N VAL A 395 0.96 -21.85 9.54
CA VAL A 395 -0.19 -22.25 10.37
C VAL A 395 -1.07 -23.29 9.67
N VAL A 396 -1.33 -23.15 8.37
CA VAL A 396 -2.10 -24.14 7.60
C VAL A 396 -1.40 -25.49 7.57
N CYS A 397 -0.07 -25.51 7.48
CA CYS A 397 0.72 -26.73 7.34
C CYS A 397 1.07 -27.40 8.68
N GLU A 398 0.87 -26.72 9.82
CA GLU A 398 1.21 -27.17 11.16
C GLU A 398 -0.04 -27.58 11.96
N PRO A 399 -0.35 -28.89 12.09
CA PRO A 399 -1.56 -29.35 12.78
C PRO A 399 -1.71 -28.87 14.22
N ASP A 400 -0.59 -28.72 14.96
CA ASP A 400 -0.62 -28.24 16.34
C ASP A 400 -1.03 -26.76 16.44
N ALA A 401 -0.99 -26.02 15.32
CA ALA A 401 -1.41 -24.62 15.25
C ALA A 401 -2.90 -24.45 14.94
N TRP A 402 -3.64 -25.51 14.64
CA TRP A 402 -5.04 -25.43 14.21
C TRP A 402 -6.02 -25.14 15.35
N GLY A 403 -7.14 -24.50 15.04
CA GLY A 403 -8.21 -24.24 16.00
C GLY A 403 -8.06 -22.93 16.80
N PHE A 404 -6.96 -22.21 16.59
CA PHE A 404 -6.63 -20.97 17.31
C PHE A 404 -6.78 -19.73 16.43
N ASP A 405 -6.59 -18.57 17.06
CA ASP A 405 -6.64 -17.26 16.43
C ASP A 405 -5.25 -16.63 16.42
N TYR A 406 -4.87 -16.00 15.30
CA TYR A 406 -3.53 -15.45 15.10
C TYR A 406 -3.60 -14.04 14.54
N ASN A 407 -2.88 -13.11 15.16
CA ASN A 407 -2.78 -11.72 14.69
C ASN A 407 -1.54 -11.58 13.80
N LEU A 408 -1.77 -11.44 12.49
CA LEU A 408 -0.71 -11.35 11.48
C LEU A 408 -0.36 -9.89 11.17
N THR A 409 0.04 -9.15 12.19
CA THR A 409 0.23 -7.68 12.13
C THR A 409 1.68 -7.24 12.14
N GLY A 410 2.65 -8.16 12.29
CA GLY A 410 4.04 -7.81 12.54
C GLY A 410 4.22 -7.08 13.88
N ILE A 411 5.28 -6.28 14.00
CA ILE A 411 5.45 -5.38 15.16
C ILE A 411 4.73 -4.05 14.86
N PRO A 412 3.73 -3.64 15.67
CA PRO A 412 3.03 -2.38 15.47
C PRO A 412 3.97 -1.17 15.52
N ALA A 413 3.89 -0.29 14.52
CA ALA A 413 4.72 0.90 14.41
C ALA A 413 4.06 2.09 15.12
N THR A 414 4.80 2.84 15.93
CA THR A 414 4.33 4.14 16.46
C THR A 414 4.48 5.24 15.42
N LEU A 415 3.82 6.38 15.63
CA LEU A 415 4.03 7.57 14.81
C LEU A 415 5.50 8.00 14.78
N ASP A 416 6.18 7.95 15.93
CA ASP A 416 7.59 8.31 16.04
C ASP A 416 8.48 7.35 15.23
N ASP A 417 8.16 6.05 15.21
CA ASP A 417 8.88 5.07 14.40
C ASP A 417 8.75 5.42 12.91
N VAL A 418 7.52 5.66 12.44
CA VAL A 418 7.26 6.00 11.04
C VAL A 418 7.93 7.32 10.65
N VAL A 419 7.82 8.36 11.46
CA VAL A 419 8.47 9.66 11.18
C VAL A 419 9.99 9.51 11.13
N SER A 420 10.58 8.81 12.10
CA SER A 420 12.04 8.61 12.17
C SER A 420 12.57 7.85 10.95
N ASP A 421 11.85 6.81 10.56
CA ASP A 421 12.25 5.89 9.49
C ASP A 421 12.04 6.49 8.09
N MET A 422 10.95 7.24 7.90
CA MET A 422 10.73 8.03 6.69
C MET A 422 11.75 9.17 6.58
N ALA A 423 12.11 9.81 7.70
CA ALA A 423 13.19 10.81 7.72
C ALA A 423 14.54 10.21 7.33
N LEU A 424 14.89 9.01 7.80
CA LEU A 424 16.09 8.29 7.34
C LEU A 424 16.02 8.03 5.85
N SER A 425 14.85 7.66 5.31
CA SER A 425 14.63 7.48 3.88
C SER A 425 14.63 8.78 3.07
N GLY A 426 14.79 9.95 3.73
CA GLY A 426 14.77 11.28 3.14
C GLY A 426 13.39 11.79 2.74
N MET A 427 12.34 11.15 3.25
CA MET A 427 10.95 11.56 3.12
C MET A 427 10.49 12.13 4.45
N HIS A 428 10.93 13.36 4.77
CA HIS A 428 10.51 14.03 6.00
C HIS A 428 9.01 14.23 6.02
N LEU A 429 8.32 13.54 6.92
CA LEU A 429 6.88 13.68 7.11
C LEU A 429 6.60 14.81 8.09
N ARG A 430 5.68 15.71 7.71
CA ARG A 430 5.07 16.66 8.64
C ARG A 430 3.83 16.02 9.28
N VAL A 431 3.85 15.90 10.60
CA VAL A 431 2.69 15.45 11.37
C VAL A 431 1.65 16.56 11.45
N GLN A 432 0.37 16.21 11.29
CA GLN A 432 -0.76 17.11 11.37
C GLN A 432 -1.89 16.52 12.20
N ASP A 433 -2.80 17.37 12.69
CA ASP A 433 -4.07 16.90 13.21
C ASP A 433 -4.88 16.18 12.11
N TRP A 434 -5.70 15.20 12.49
CA TRP A 434 -6.47 14.39 11.55
C TRP A 434 -7.39 15.23 10.65
N ASP A 435 -8.15 16.17 11.22
CA ASP A 435 -9.12 16.96 10.45
C ASP A 435 -8.41 17.95 9.52
N GLU A 436 -7.35 18.59 10.01
CA GLU A 436 -6.50 19.47 9.20
C GLU A 436 -5.85 18.72 8.04
N TRP A 437 -5.26 17.56 8.32
CA TRP A 437 -4.61 16.72 7.34
C TRP A 437 -5.59 16.27 6.26
N ARG A 438 -6.80 15.85 6.65
CA ARG A 438 -7.85 15.40 5.72
C ARG A 438 -8.26 16.52 4.77
N VAL A 439 -8.58 17.70 5.31
CA VAL A 439 -9.01 18.86 4.52
C VAL A 439 -7.92 19.28 3.53
N GLU A 440 -6.67 19.38 3.99
CA GLU A 440 -5.53 19.73 3.13
C GLU A 440 -5.30 18.68 2.05
N THR A 441 -5.39 17.39 2.40
CA THR A 441 -5.20 16.27 1.46
C THR A 441 -6.26 16.26 0.37
N LEU A 442 -7.54 16.44 0.74
CA LEU A 442 -8.64 16.51 -0.23
C LEU A 442 -8.48 17.69 -1.18
N ALA A 443 -8.15 18.88 -0.67
CA ALA A 443 -7.91 20.06 -1.49
C ALA A 443 -6.76 19.85 -2.49
N ARG A 444 -5.70 19.13 -2.08
CA ARG A 444 -4.57 18.80 -2.98
C ARG A 444 -4.94 17.74 -4.03
N LEU A 445 -5.73 16.74 -3.67
CA LEU A 445 -6.23 15.73 -4.62
C LEU A 445 -7.22 16.34 -5.63
N GLU A 446 -7.97 17.36 -5.23
CA GLU A 446 -8.86 18.12 -6.12
C GLU A 446 -8.06 19.02 -7.08
N ALA A 447 -7.01 19.68 -6.59
CA ALA A 447 -6.17 20.56 -7.39
C ALA A 447 -5.27 19.81 -8.39
N ASP A 448 -4.81 18.60 -8.04
CA ASP A 448 -3.98 17.71 -8.88
C ASP A 448 -4.55 16.28 -8.84
N PRO A 449 -5.61 15.98 -9.63
CA PRO A 449 -6.27 14.69 -9.61
C PRO A 449 -5.38 13.55 -10.07
N ILE A 450 -5.30 12.50 -9.24
CA ILE A 450 -4.53 11.28 -9.51
C ILE A 450 -5.53 10.12 -9.60
N PRO A 451 -5.77 9.55 -10.81
CA PRO A 451 -6.78 8.52 -11.01
C PRO A 451 -6.71 7.35 -10.03
N GLU A 452 -5.50 6.89 -9.72
CA GLU A 452 -5.25 5.77 -8.82
C GLU A 452 -5.59 6.10 -7.35
N LEU A 453 -5.58 7.37 -6.96
CA LEU A 453 -5.96 7.84 -5.62
C LEU A 453 -7.41 8.34 -5.54
N ALA A 454 -8.18 8.25 -6.63
CA ALA A 454 -9.58 8.66 -6.65
C ALA A 454 -10.44 7.83 -5.66
N PHE A 455 -10.07 6.59 -5.37
CA PHE A 455 -10.73 5.81 -4.32
C PHE A 455 -10.45 6.38 -2.92
N MET A 456 -9.23 6.83 -2.66
CA MET A 456 -8.87 7.44 -1.37
C MET A 456 -9.61 8.75 -1.13
N ALA A 457 -9.77 9.59 -2.16
CA ALA A 457 -10.55 10.82 -2.04
C ALA A 457 -11.98 10.52 -1.57
N ARG A 458 -12.62 9.50 -2.14
CA ARG A 458 -13.97 9.06 -1.74
C ARG A 458 -14.01 8.50 -0.32
N VAL A 459 -13.03 7.67 0.07
CA VAL A 459 -12.90 7.17 1.45
C VAL A 459 -12.76 8.31 2.45
N LEU A 460 -11.97 9.34 2.14
CA LEU A 460 -11.77 10.50 3.00
C LEU A 460 -12.99 11.44 3.06
N GLN A 461 -13.91 11.35 2.10
CA GLN A 461 -15.17 12.11 2.09
C GLN A 461 -16.32 11.39 2.79
N SER A 462 -16.34 10.05 2.83
CA SER A 462 -17.42 9.27 3.42
C SER A 462 -17.44 9.31 4.96
N PRO A 463 -18.50 9.81 5.61
CA PRO A 463 -18.66 9.76 7.07
C PRO A 463 -18.52 8.34 7.65
N THR A 464 -19.02 7.34 6.94
CA THR A 464 -18.94 5.92 7.34
C THR A 464 -17.50 5.42 7.31
N ALA A 465 -16.76 5.68 6.23
CA ALA A 465 -15.37 5.25 6.11
C ALA A 465 -14.41 6.06 7.01
N LEU A 466 -14.76 7.29 7.38
CA LEU A 466 -13.99 8.06 8.35
C LEU A 466 -13.98 7.41 9.73
N LYS A 467 -15.07 6.72 10.13
CA LYS A 467 -15.13 6.00 11.41
C LYS A 467 -14.20 4.78 11.42
N LEU A 468 -14.07 4.08 10.30
CA LEU A 468 -13.07 3.04 10.10
C LEU A 468 -11.64 3.61 10.29
N CYS A 469 -11.34 4.73 9.62
CA CYS A 469 -10.04 5.39 9.76
C CYS A 469 -9.78 5.81 11.21
N GLU A 470 -10.78 6.39 11.89
CA GLU A 470 -10.68 6.79 13.29
C GLU A 470 -10.38 5.60 14.22
N ALA A 471 -11.12 4.48 14.06
CA ALA A 471 -10.88 3.27 14.84
C ALA A 471 -9.48 2.68 14.59
N THR A 472 -9.05 2.67 13.33
CA THR A 472 -7.73 2.16 12.93
C THR A 472 -6.59 3.01 13.52
N LEU A 473 -6.69 4.33 13.47
CA LEU A 473 -5.62 5.25 13.88
C LEU A 473 -5.55 5.45 15.41
N LYS A 474 -6.68 5.35 16.11
CA LYS A 474 -6.76 5.49 17.58
C LYS A 474 -6.66 4.15 18.31
N GLY A 475 -6.75 3.04 17.59
CA GLY A 475 -6.71 1.69 18.13
C GLY A 475 -5.43 1.37 18.92
N PRO A 476 -5.48 0.38 19.83
CA PRO A 476 -4.29 -0.11 20.53
C PRO A 476 -3.38 -0.90 19.58
N ALA A 477 -2.16 -1.17 20.05
CA ALA A 477 -1.27 -2.11 19.39
C ALA A 477 -1.89 -3.51 19.41
N ALA A 478 -1.86 -4.19 18.26
CA ALA A 478 -2.24 -5.59 18.16
C ALA A 478 -1.20 -6.45 18.91
N ARG A 479 -1.68 -7.30 19.81
CA ARG A 479 -0.84 -8.30 20.49
C ARG A 479 -0.91 -9.61 19.73
N ALA A 480 0.23 -10.24 19.52
CA ALA A 480 0.40 -11.41 18.69
C ALA A 480 1.25 -12.48 19.41
N ASP A 481 1.01 -12.67 20.70
CA ASP A 481 1.82 -13.52 21.58
C ASP A 481 1.90 -14.98 21.07
N ARG A 482 0.78 -15.55 20.63
CA ARG A 482 0.70 -16.90 20.04
C ARG A 482 1.39 -16.94 18.69
N THR A 483 1.15 -15.94 17.84
CA THR A 483 1.80 -15.83 16.53
C THR A 483 3.31 -15.76 16.66
N ASN A 484 3.83 -14.95 17.58
CA ASN A 484 5.26 -14.80 17.83
C ASN A 484 5.88 -16.11 18.35
N ALA A 485 5.21 -16.78 19.30
CA ALA A 485 5.66 -18.08 19.79
C ALA A 485 5.71 -19.14 18.68
N LEU A 486 4.72 -19.16 17.77
CA LEU A 486 4.71 -20.06 16.62
C LEU A 486 5.85 -19.73 15.63
N VAL A 487 6.05 -18.44 15.32
CA VAL A 487 7.11 -17.97 14.43
C VAL A 487 8.48 -18.41 14.97
N GLU A 488 8.71 -18.28 16.27
CA GLU A 488 9.93 -18.75 16.93
C GLU A 488 10.05 -20.28 16.88
N ALA A 489 9.00 -21.01 17.24
CA ALA A 489 9.00 -22.48 17.27
C ALA A 489 9.25 -23.12 15.90
N LEU A 490 8.77 -22.49 14.82
CA LEU A 490 8.95 -22.95 13.45
C LEU A 490 10.18 -22.35 12.75
N GLU A 491 11.03 -21.62 13.48
CA GLU A 491 12.24 -20.95 12.96
C GLU A 491 11.94 -20.05 11.73
N LEU A 492 10.76 -19.43 11.70
CA LEU A 492 10.37 -18.51 10.64
C LEU A 492 11.05 -17.14 10.84
N PRO A 493 11.19 -16.32 9.78
CA PRO A 493 11.67 -14.95 9.92
C PRO A 493 10.85 -14.18 10.98
N PRO A 494 11.52 -13.58 11.99
CA PRO A 494 10.83 -12.91 13.07
C PRO A 494 10.04 -11.70 12.55
N ALA A 495 8.97 -11.35 13.26
CA ALA A 495 8.26 -10.10 13.00
C ALA A 495 9.21 -8.92 13.16
N THR A 496 9.16 -7.97 12.23
CA THR A 496 9.85 -6.68 12.33
C THR A 496 8.84 -5.54 12.25
N VAL A 497 9.26 -4.35 12.68
CA VAL A 497 8.55 -3.13 12.33
C VAL A 497 8.67 -2.97 10.82
N TYR A 498 7.54 -2.82 10.12
CA TYR A 498 7.54 -2.71 8.66
C TYR A 498 8.15 -1.37 8.22
N SER A 499 9.46 -1.36 8.03
CA SER A 499 10.27 -0.15 7.92
C SER A 499 10.26 0.46 6.52
N GLY A 500 10.79 1.67 6.37
CA GLY A 500 11.02 2.40 5.13
C GLY A 500 12.04 1.66 4.25
N GLN A 501 12.95 0.90 4.86
CA GLN A 501 13.83 -0.01 4.13
C GLN A 501 13.04 -1.18 3.51
N ASP A 502 12.13 -1.80 4.27
CA ASP A 502 11.28 -2.88 3.78
C ASP A 502 10.29 -2.38 2.71
N GLN A 503 9.81 -1.15 2.89
CA GLN A 503 8.93 -0.46 1.96
C GLN A 503 9.67 0.12 0.75
N LEU A 504 11.00 0.08 0.72
CA LEU A 504 11.77 0.81 -0.28
C LEU A 504 11.42 0.41 -1.70
N LYS A 505 11.33 -0.91 -1.93
CA LYS A 505 10.94 -1.41 -3.24
C LYS A 505 9.51 -0.98 -3.56
N ALA A 506 8.59 -1.02 -2.60
CA ALA A 506 7.23 -0.52 -2.82
C ALA A 506 7.19 0.97 -3.17
N PHE A 507 8.02 1.81 -2.53
CA PHE A 507 8.13 3.24 -2.87
C PHE A 507 8.67 3.50 -4.26
N GLU A 508 9.66 2.73 -4.71
CA GLU A 508 10.15 2.79 -6.09
C GLU A 508 9.02 2.48 -7.08
N GLU A 509 8.25 1.44 -6.83
CA GLU A 509 7.14 1.04 -7.68
C GLU A 509 6.01 2.08 -7.68
N LEU A 510 5.69 2.63 -6.51
CA LEU A 510 4.73 3.73 -6.39
C LEU A 510 5.23 4.98 -7.14
N ALA A 511 6.53 5.27 -7.12
CA ALA A 511 7.09 6.40 -7.83
C ALA A 511 7.12 6.20 -9.35
N GLU A 512 7.43 4.99 -9.82
CA GLU A 512 7.29 4.62 -11.25
C GLU A 512 5.85 4.77 -11.74
N ALA A 513 4.86 4.46 -10.88
CA ALA A 513 3.45 4.67 -11.14
C ALA A 513 2.97 6.14 -10.94
N GLY A 514 3.87 7.06 -10.57
CA GLY A 514 3.53 8.47 -10.31
C GLY A 514 2.78 8.74 -9.00
N LEU A 515 2.64 7.73 -8.13
CA LEU A 515 1.89 7.79 -6.86
C LEU A 515 2.74 8.28 -5.70
N ALA A 516 4.06 8.10 -5.75
CA ALA A 516 5.00 8.62 -4.77
C ALA A 516 6.02 9.57 -5.43
N ARG A 517 6.56 10.51 -4.65
CA ARG A 517 7.67 11.36 -5.07
C ARG A 517 8.92 11.02 -4.25
N LEU A 518 9.80 10.22 -4.84
CA LEU A 518 11.12 9.95 -4.26
C LEU A 518 11.92 11.26 -4.12
N PRO A 519 12.88 11.34 -3.18
CA PRO A 519 13.77 12.49 -3.07
C PRO A 519 14.49 12.76 -4.40
N GLN A 520 14.40 14.00 -4.89
CA GLN A 520 14.99 14.41 -6.17
C GLN A 520 16.14 15.40 -6.00
N LYS A 521 16.99 15.50 -7.04
CA LYS A 521 18.06 16.50 -7.14
C LYS A 521 17.43 17.90 -7.14
N GLY A 522 17.73 18.69 -6.10
CA GLY A 522 17.13 20.01 -5.87
C GLY A 522 16.11 20.07 -4.72
N ASP A 523 15.73 18.93 -4.14
CA ASP A 523 15.05 18.92 -2.85
C ASP A 523 15.99 19.49 -1.76
N GLU A 524 15.42 20.05 -0.69
CA GLU A 524 16.20 20.59 0.42
C GLU A 524 17.05 19.46 1.05
N PRO A 525 18.38 19.62 1.16
CA PRO A 525 19.24 18.52 1.53
C PRO A 525 19.04 18.08 2.98
N TYR A 526 19.03 16.77 3.19
CA TYR A 526 19.03 16.14 4.51
C TYR A 526 20.28 16.50 5.29
N LEU A 527 21.44 16.41 4.62
CA LEU A 527 22.76 16.66 5.19
C LEU A 527 23.65 17.29 4.12
N TRP A 528 24.45 18.29 4.49
CA TRP A 528 25.44 18.87 3.59
C TRP A 528 26.69 19.31 4.32
N PHE A 529 27.80 19.37 3.60
CA PHE A 529 29.08 19.81 4.11
C PHE A 529 29.92 20.42 2.98
N SER A 530 30.88 21.24 3.36
CA SER A 530 31.79 21.86 2.39
C SER A 530 33.01 20.98 2.17
N GLU A 531 33.57 21.04 0.97
CA GLU A 531 34.86 20.43 0.65
C GLU A 531 35.68 21.46 -0.13
N THR A 532 36.82 21.83 0.44
CA THR A 532 37.82 22.64 -0.27
C THR A 532 38.97 21.75 -0.69
N THR A 533 39.33 21.81 -1.97
CA THR A 533 40.52 21.15 -2.52
C THR A 533 41.44 22.15 -3.17
N GLU A 534 42.74 21.91 -3.06
CA GLU A 534 43.80 22.74 -3.64
C GLU A 534 44.84 21.85 -4.32
N GLY A 535 45.37 22.30 -5.45
CA GLY A 535 46.44 21.60 -6.16
C GLY A 535 46.76 22.26 -7.48
N PHE A 536 47.11 21.45 -8.48
CA PHE A 536 47.56 21.92 -9.78
C PHE A 536 46.86 21.18 -10.91
N VAL A 537 46.47 21.91 -11.96
CA VAL A 537 45.97 21.38 -13.22
C VAL A 537 46.85 21.93 -14.34
N GLY A 538 47.53 21.04 -15.05
CA GLY A 538 48.74 21.42 -15.79
C GLY A 538 49.78 22.04 -14.83
N ASP A 539 50.34 23.19 -15.21
CA ASP A 539 51.35 23.90 -14.41
C ASP A 539 50.77 25.05 -13.56
N ALA A 540 49.44 25.19 -13.48
CA ALA A 540 48.80 26.29 -12.77
C ALA A 540 48.06 25.83 -11.51
N PRO A 541 47.97 26.69 -10.48
CA PRO A 541 47.20 26.39 -9.29
C PRO A 541 45.71 26.27 -9.62
N CYS A 542 45.06 25.30 -8.99
CA CYS A 542 43.64 25.03 -9.11
C CYS A 542 43.06 24.83 -7.70
N SER A 543 41.92 25.47 -7.43
CA SER A 543 41.18 25.29 -6.19
C SER A 543 39.70 25.05 -6.47
N MET A 544 39.08 24.13 -5.72
CA MET A 544 37.66 23.86 -5.80
C MET A 544 37.03 24.09 -4.44
N ALA A 545 35.96 24.89 -4.41
CA ALA A 545 35.13 25.12 -3.23
C ALA A 545 33.76 24.49 -3.49
N LEU A 546 33.60 23.25 -3.04
CA LEU A 546 32.42 22.44 -3.30
C LEU A 546 31.53 22.38 -2.06
N THR A 547 30.22 22.28 -2.29
CA THR A 547 29.24 21.85 -1.29
C THR A 547 28.70 20.50 -1.73
N LEU A 548 28.91 19.50 -0.87
CA LEU A 548 28.39 18.16 -1.02
C LEU A 548 27.09 18.08 -0.24
N SER A 549 26.04 17.65 -0.90
CA SER A 549 24.71 17.55 -0.32
C SER A 549 24.09 16.18 -0.58
N ILE A 550 23.45 15.66 0.45
CA ILE A 550 22.73 14.40 0.45
C ILE A 550 21.27 14.76 0.64
N ALA A 551 20.45 14.50 -0.36
CA ALA A 551 19.01 14.70 -0.29
C ALA A 551 18.36 13.66 0.63
N SER A 552 18.88 12.43 0.66
CA SER A 552 18.31 11.32 1.42
C SER A 552 19.31 10.18 1.65
N MET A 553 19.09 9.32 2.65
CA MET A 553 19.84 8.05 2.71
C MET A 553 19.50 7.14 1.53
N TYR A 554 18.33 7.29 0.90
CA TYR A 554 17.99 6.57 -0.32
C TYR A 554 19.03 6.79 -1.42
N GLN A 555 19.39 8.07 -1.67
CA GLN A 555 20.44 8.46 -2.62
C GLN A 555 21.78 7.77 -2.32
N LEU A 556 22.13 7.63 -1.04
CA LEU A 556 23.37 6.97 -0.62
C LEU A 556 23.30 5.44 -0.72
N VAL A 557 22.23 4.82 -0.26
CA VAL A 557 22.13 3.35 -0.17
C VAL A 557 21.91 2.74 -1.55
N ARG A 558 21.07 3.36 -2.40
CA ARG A 558 20.77 2.84 -3.74
C ARG A 558 21.74 3.32 -4.80
N GLU A 559 21.98 4.63 -4.85
CA GLU A 559 22.77 5.22 -5.94
C GLU A 559 24.25 5.37 -5.56
N ARG A 560 24.59 5.26 -4.27
CA ARG A 560 25.90 5.64 -3.70
C ARG A 560 26.34 7.02 -4.17
N ARG A 561 25.38 7.93 -4.36
CA ARG A 561 25.57 9.23 -5.00
C ARG A 561 25.43 10.36 -4.00
N VAL A 562 26.21 11.41 -4.19
CA VAL A 562 26.17 12.67 -3.44
C VAL A 562 26.08 13.80 -4.46
N ASP A 563 25.16 14.74 -4.26
CA ASP A 563 25.04 15.91 -5.12
C ASP A 563 26.18 16.89 -4.84
N VAL A 564 26.73 17.49 -5.90
CA VAL A 564 27.84 18.42 -5.80
C VAL A 564 27.45 19.74 -6.45
N THR A 565 27.65 20.82 -5.70
CA THR A 565 27.54 22.21 -6.17
C THR A 565 28.78 22.99 -5.76
N GLY A 566 28.96 24.21 -6.26
CA GLY A 566 30.06 25.09 -5.87
C GLY A 566 30.80 25.68 -7.05
N GLU A 567 32.05 26.08 -6.81
CA GLU A 567 32.86 26.80 -7.79
C GLU A 567 34.26 26.22 -7.90
N ILE A 568 34.82 26.33 -9.10
CA ILE A 568 36.17 25.88 -9.43
C ILE A 568 36.95 27.06 -10.01
N VAL A 569 38.09 27.36 -9.41
CA VAL A 569 39.00 28.41 -9.85
C VAL A 569 40.27 27.76 -10.36
N CYS A 570 40.45 27.78 -11.67
CA CYS A 570 41.59 27.18 -12.35
C CYS A 570 42.05 28.08 -13.51
N PRO A 571 42.95 29.05 -13.27
CA PRO A 571 43.35 30.05 -14.26
C PRO A 571 43.92 29.47 -15.57
N ALA A 572 44.51 28.27 -15.55
CA ALA A 572 44.97 27.59 -16.78
C ALA A 572 43.83 27.07 -17.66
N VAL A 573 42.64 26.88 -17.10
CA VAL A 573 41.45 26.38 -17.81
C VAL A 573 40.57 27.56 -18.22
N HIS A 574 40.31 28.48 -17.28
CA HIS A 574 39.47 29.65 -17.52
C HIS A 574 39.84 30.79 -16.56
N ALA A 575 39.78 32.04 -17.05
CA ALA A 575 40.21 33.21 -16.28
C ALA A 575 39.26 33.56 -15.12
N ALA A 576 37.96 33.34 -15.31
CA ALA A 576 36.93 33.50 -14.28
C ALA A 576 36.56 32.14 -13.64
N PRO A 577 36.04 32.13 -12.39
CA PRO A 577 35.52 30.91 -11.75
C PRO A 577 34.48 30.20 -12.61
N LEU A 578 34.52 28.87 -12.59
CA LEU A 578 33.53 28.00 -13.22
C LEU A 578 32.54 27.54 -12.15
N THR A 579 31.24 27.75 -12.37
CA THR A 579 30.19 27.30 -11.45
C THR A 579 29.74 25.89 -11.81
N VAL A 580 29.53 25.03 -10.82
CA VAL A 580 28.95 23.70 -11.02
C VAL A 580 27.46 23.84 -11.32
N GLU A 581 27.05 23.61 -12.57
CA GLU A 581 25.65 23.61 -13.01
C GLU A 581 24.94 22.32 -12.58
N SER A 582 25.63 21.19 -12.68
CA SER A 582 25.17 19.91 -12.12
C SER A 582 26.38 19.05 -11.80
N GLY A 583 26.42 18.50 -10.59
CA GLY A 583 27.54 17.67 -10.14
C GLY A 583 27.09 16.44 -9.39
N ASP A 584 27.81 15.35 -9.59
CA ASP A 584 27.59 14.06 -8.94
C ASP A 584 28.90 13.48 -8.43
N LEU A 585 28.88 12.96 -7.21
CA LEU A 585 29.95 12.18 -6.60
C LEU A 585 29.43 10.77 -6.33
N TRP A 586 30.07 9.75 -6.89
CA TRP A 586 29.80 8.35 -6.54
C TRP A 586 30.82 7.83 -5.53
N VAL A 587 30.31 7.19 -4.48
CA VAL A 587 31.09 6.47 -3.46
C VAL A 587 31.20 5.02 -3.89
N ARG A 588 32.42 4.51 -4.01
CA ARG A 588 32.75 3.18 -4.56
C ARG A 588 31.99 2.88 -5.86
N PRO A 589 32.25 3.65 -6.92
CA PRO A 589 31.72 3.33 -8.23
C PRO A 589 32.14 1.90 -8.61
N GLU A 590 31.22 1.14 -9.21
CA GLU A 590 31.47 -0.24 -9.64
C GLU A 590 31.99 -1.14 -8.51
N GLU A 591 31.59 -0.87 -7.26
CA GLU A 591 32.01 -1.61 -6.06
C GLU A 591 33.53 -1.60 -5.80
N SER A 592 34.26 -0.65 -6.40
CA SER A 592 35.72 -0.62 -6.41
C SER A 592 36.35 -1.79 -7.17
N ILE A 593 35.65 -2.35 -8.17
CA ILE A 593 36.25 -3.25 -9.15
C ILE A 593 37.39 -2.50 -9.88
N PRO A 594 38.58 -3.10 -10.05
CA PRO A 594 39.71 -2.43 -10.66
C PRO A 594 39.48 -2.16 -12.14
N LEU A 595 39.70 -0.92 -12.56
CA LEU A 595 39.79 -0.53 -13.96
C LEU A 595 41.13 -1.06 -14.53
N GLN A 596 41.15 -1.50 -15.79
CA GLN A 596 42.24 -2.20 -16.51
C GLN A 596 43.67 -2.04 -15.93
N ASP A 597 44.41 -3.16 -15.83
CA ASP A 597 45.76 -3.30 -15.24
C ASP A 597 45.88 -3.08 -13.71
N GLY A 598 44.89 -3.57 -12.97
CA GLY A 598 45.11 -4.51 -11.85
C GLY A 598 45.45 -3.97 -10.45
N LEU A 599 45.82 -2.70 -10.27
CA LEU A 599 46.22 -2.16 -8.95
C LEU A 599 45.53 -0.85 -8.53
N LYS A 600 44.76 -0.21 -9.42
CA LYS A 600 43.99 1.00 -9.12
C LYS A 600 42.52 0.66 -8.95
N HIS A 601 42.00 0.82 -7.74
CA HIS A 601 40.60 0.55 -7.44
C HIS A 601 39.88 1.89 -7.20
N PRO A 602 38.82 2.22 -7.95
CA PRO A 602 38.15 3.50 -7.77
C PRO A 602 37.39 3.53 -6.42
N LEU A 603 37.70 4.54 -5.62
CA LEU A 603 37.06 4.82 -4.34
C LEU A 603 35.98 5.89 -4.48
N LEU A 604 36.27 6.98 -5.18
CA LEU A 604 35.32 8.05 -5.46
C LEU A 604 35.42 8.47 -6.92
N ARG A 605 34.29 8.86 -7.52
CA ARG A 605 34.23 9.46 -8.85
C ARG A 605 33.38 10.72 -8.82
N TYR A 606 33.92 11.83 -9.29
CA TYR A 606 33.24 13.10 -9.48
C TYR A 606 32.93 13.28 -10.97
N HIS A 607 31.70 13.62 -11.30
CA HIS A 607 31.29 14.06 -12.64
C HIS A 607 30.56 15.39 -12.51
N LEU A 608 31.21 16.46 -12.96
CA LEU A 608 30.67 17.81 -12.84
C LEU A 608 30.52 18.42 -14.22
N ARG A 609 29.32 18.94 -14.50
CA ARG A 609 29.06 19.87 -15.60
C ARG A 609 29.19 21.28 -15.05
N LEU A 610 30.11 22.04 -15.63
CA LEU A 610 30.46 23.39 -15.19
C LEU A 610 30.02 24.41 -16.24
N ARG A 611 29.79 25.63 -15.79
CA ARG A 611 29.41 26.77 -16.62
C ARG A 611 30.31 27.96 -16.32
N ASP A 612 30.85 28.56 -17.38
CA ASP A 612 31.57 29.84 -17.26
C ASP A 612 30.60 31.03 -17.28
N ALA A 613 31.11 32.23 -16.99
CA ALA A 613 30.33 33.46 -16.95
C ALA A 613 29.70 33.83 -18.31
N ASP A 614 30.26 33.36 -19.41
CA ASP A 614 29.81 33.62 -20.78
C ASP A 614 28.84 32.51 -21.28
N GLY A 615 28.50 31.54 -20.44
CA GLY A 615 27.58 30.45 -20.74
C GLY A 615 28.19 29.24 -21.44
N GLY A 616 29.51 29.18 -21.57
CA GLY A 616 30.25 28.02 -22.07
C GLY A 616 30.19 26.85 -21.08
N VAL A 617 30.08 25.64 -21.63
CA VAL A 617 29.95 24.40 -20.85
C VAL A 617 31.28 23.66 -20.80
N TRP A 618 31.68 23.27 -19.59
CA TRP A 618 32.87 22.46 -19.34
C TRP A 618 32.49 21.19 -18.60
N ARG A 619 33.32 20.16 -18.67
CA ARG A 619 33.15 18.91 -17.93
C ARG A 619 34.38 18.64 -17.06
N LEU A 620 34.15 18.30 -15.79
CA LEU A 620 35.18 17.78 -14.90
C LEU A 620 34.89 16.32 -14.56
N GLU A 621 35.87 15.45 -14.80
CA GLU A 621 35.90 14.08 -14.30
C GLU A 621 36.99 13.98 -13.24
N GLY A 622 36.60 13.64 -12.01
CA GLY A 622 37.51 13.48 -10.88
C GLY A 622 37.52 12.04 -10.41
N HIS A 623 38.68 11.46 -10.12
CA HIS A 623 38.79 10.11 -9.61
C HIS A 623 39.73 10.03 -8.41
N LYS A 624 39.30 9.25 -7.44
CA LYS A 624 40.10 8.88 -6.28
C LYS A 624 40.28 7.37 -6.29
N TYR A 625 41.51 6.92 -6.11
CA TYR A 625 41.84 5.51 -6.19
C TYR A 625 42.45 5.00 -4.88
N SER A 626 42.16 3.75 -4.54
CA SER A 626 42.95 2.98 -3.58
C SER A 626 44.07 2.23 -4.31
N HIS A 627 45.23 2.18 -3.65
CA HIS A 627 46.45 1.52 -4.09
C HIS A 627 47.08 0.75 -2.94
N VAL A 628 47.91 -0.23 -3.28
CA VAL A 628 48.70 -1.00 -2.30
C VAL A 628 49.89 -0.14 -1.83
N HIS A 629 49.66 0.74 -0.86
CA HIS A 629 50.71 1.55 -0.25
C HIS A 629 50.32 1.93 1.19
N TRP A 630 51.29 2.02 2.10
CA TRP A 630 51.07 2.27 3.54
C TRP A 630 50.50 3.67 3.88
N ASN A 631 50.37 4.56 2.91
CA ASN A 631 49.90 5.94 3.14
C ASN A 631 48.42 6.07 2.81
N VAL A 632 47.58 5.37 3.59
CA VAL A 632 46.11 5.35 3.46
C VAL A 632 45.53 6.77 3.46
N TRP A 633 46.10 7.66 4.26
CA TRP A 633 45.63 9.04 4.37
C TRP A 633 45.77 9.81 3.04
N ARG A 634 46.92 9.71 2.35
CA ARG A 634 47.13 10.38 1.06
C ARG A 634 46.17 9.87 -0.02
N GLN A 635 45.90 8.57 -0.03
CA GLN A 635 44.90 7.96 -0.94
C GLN A 635 43.47 8.44 -0.63
N CYS A 636 43.21 8.74 0.64
CA CYS A 636 41.94 9.29 1.11
C CYS A 636 41.79 10.81 0.90
N THR A 637 42.77 11.53 0.33
CA THR A 637 42.66 12.99 0.14
C THR A 637 43.04 13.50 -1.24
N THR A 638 43.76 12.72 -2.06
CA THR A 638 44.15 13.11 -3.42
C THR A 638 43.06 12.76 -4.43
N LEU A 639 42.70 13.73 -5.28
CA LEU A 639 41.75 13.62 -6.37
C LEU A 639 42.47 13.92 -7.68
N THR A 640 42.54 12.94 -8.58
CA THR A 640 42.99 13.17 -9.95
C THR A 640 41.84 13.79 -10.72
N VAL A 641 42.05 14.97 -11.32
CA VAL A 641 41.01 15.71 -12.02
C VAL A 641 41.35 15.88 -13.48
N GLU A 642 40.32 15.85 -14.31
CA GLU A 642 40.38 16.17 -15.71
C GLU A 642 39.27 17.16 -16.05
N ILE A 643 39.64 18.32 -16.60
CA ILE A 643 38.71 19.34 -17.04
C ILE A 643 38.79 19.45 -18.57
N SER A 644 37.65 19.39 -19.24
CA SER A 644 37.58 19.36 -20.70
C SER A 644 36.45 20.21 -21.28
N ARG A 645 36.68 20.72 -22.49
CA ARG A 645 35.71 21.42 -23.35
C ARG A 645 36.16 21.28 -24.80
N GLU A 646 35.26 20.84 -25.69
CA GLU A 646 35.39 20.80 -27.16
C GLU A 646 36.84 20.81 -27.71
N GLY A 647 37.58 19.71 -27.51
CA GLY A 647 38.93 19.52 -28.03
C GLY A 647 40.08 19.92 -27.09
N SER A 648 39.79 20.64 -26.00
CA SER A 648 40.75 20.97 -24.93
C SER A 648 40.56 20.05 -23.73
N ARG A 649 41.67 19.52 -23.19
CA ARG A 649 41.70 18.62 -22.03
C ARG A 649 42.86 19.01 -21.12
N PHE A 650 42.57 19.21 -19.85
CA PHE A 650 43.53 19.59 -18.82
C PHE A 650 43.47 18.57 -17.69
N THR A 651 44.61 18.03 -17.27
CA THR A 651 44.68 17.02 -16.21
C THR A 651 45.52 17.53 -15.05
N GLY A 652 45.20 17.10 -13.84
CA GLY A 652 45.88 17.54 -12.63
C GLY A 652 45.58 16.70 -11.41
N GLU A 653 46.16 17.10 -10.30
CA GLU A 653 45.87 16.54 -8.97
C GLU A 653 45.53 17.67 -8.01
N VAL A 654 44.41 17.50 -7.31
CA VAL A 654 44.02 18.36 -6.20
C VAL A 654 43.90 17.53 -4.93
N VAL A 655 44.13 18.15 -3.78
CA VAL A 655 44.15 17.46 -2.49
C VAL A 655 43.29 18.23 -1.50
N VAL A 656 42.54 17.50 -0.65
CA VAL A 656 41.88 18.10 0.52
C VAL A 656 42.93 18.46 1.57
N PRO A 657 43.11 19.75 1.94
CA PRO A 657 44.10 20.14 2.93
C PRO A 657 43.88 19.49 4.31
N ARG A 658 44.96 19.10 4.99
CA ARG A 658 44.90 18.50 6.35
C ARG A 658 44.16 19.37 7.35
N SER A 659 44.43 20.67 7.29
CA SER A 659 43.89 21.68 8.20
C SER A 659 42.39 21.90 8.03
N SER A 660 41.84 21.56 6.86
CA SER A 660 40.42 21.77 6.56
C SER A 660 39.59 20.49 6.71
N TYR A 661 40.16 19.30 6.58
CA TYR A 661 39.42 18.03 6.58
C TYR A 661 38.46 17.85 7.78
N VAL A 662 38.95 17.97 9.01
CA VAL A 662 38.12 17.78 10.22
C VAL A 662 37.05 18.87 10.31
N ARG A 663 37.47 20.12 10.08
CA ARG A 663 36.59 21.29 10.15
C ARG A 663 35.47 21.20 9.11
N ASP A 664 35.76 20.75 7.91
CA ASP A 664 34.84 20.83 6.78
C ASP A 664 34.01 19.54 6.64
N GLN A 665 34.62 18.36 6.81
CA GLN A 665 33.98 17.05 6.55
C GLN A 665 33.50 16.31 7.81
N ILE A 666 33.83 16.78 9.01
CA ILE A 666 33.36 16.18 10.28
C ILE A 666 32.56 17.20 11.09
N ASP A 667 33.19 18.30 11.49
CA ASP A 667 32.54 19.32 12.33
C ASP A 667 31.57 20.18 11.51
N GLY A 668 31.94 20.46 10.26
CA GLY A 668 31.21 21.31 9.31
C GLY A 668 29.98 20.68 8.70
N ILE A 669 29.68 19.42 9.05
CA ILE A 669 28.44 18.76 8.63
C ILE A 669 27.25 19.52 9.20
N LYS A 670 26.41 20.01 8.31
CA LYS A 670 25.12 20.61 8.62
C LYS A 670 24.02 19.62 8.27
N VAL A 671 22.98 19.62 9.09
CA VAL A 671 21.81 18.76 8.93
C VAL A 671 20.59 19.68 8.87
N ASN A 672 19.54 19.25 8.16
CA ASN A 672 18.33 20.04 8.00
C ASN A 672 17.85 20.60 9.36
N PRO A 673 17.72 21.94 9.51
CA PRO A 673 17.41 22.57 10.80
C PRO A 673 15.99 22.28 11.29
N ARG A 674 15.10 21.76 10.43
CA ARG A 674 13.76 21.32 10.83
C ARG A 674 13.78 20.04 11.67
N LEU A 675 14.90 19.31 11.71
CA LEU A 675 15.07 18.10 12.51
C LEU A 675 15.39 18.43 13.96
N THR A 676 14.92 17.59 14.88
CA THR A 676 15.22 17.69 16.31
C THR A 676 16.72 17.48 16.56
N GLY A 677 17.23 17.98 17.70
CA GLY A 677 18.65 17.83 18.03
C GLY A 677 19.12 16.38 18.16
N ARG A 678 18.23 15.42 18.45
CA ARG A 678 18.55 13.98 18.49
C ARG A 678 18.69 13.42 17.07
N GLU A 679 17.75 13.75 16.18
CA GLU A 679 17.77 13.34 14.77
C GLU A 679 18.99 13.91 14.04
N GLN A 680 19.34 15.18 14.31
CA GLN A 680 20.55 15.78 13.73
C GLN A 680 21.82 15.01 14.11
N ARG A 681 21.94 14.55 15.36
CA ARG A 681 23.08 13.73 15.81
C ARG A 681 23.06 12.35 15.17
N ALA A 682 21.89 11.72 15.09
CA ALA A 682 21.74 10.41 14.43
C ALA A 682 22.12 10.48 12.95
N ALA A 683 21.63 11.49 12.21
CA ALA A 683 21.96 11.73 10.81
C ALA A 683 23.48 11.82 10.57
N LYS A 684 24.17 12.64 11.39
CA LYS A 684 25.64 12.78 11.33
C LYS A 684 26.34 11.45 11.59
N LEU A 685 25.92 10.72 12.63
CA LEU A 685 26.53 9.45 12.99
C LEU A 685 26.31 8.38 11.92
N THR A 686 25.10 8.29 11.37
CA THR A 686 24.76 7.38 10.27
C THR A 686 25.60 7.66 9.04
N TRP A 687 25.75 8.93 8.64
CA TRP A 687 26.61 9.33 7.53
C TRP A 687 28.07 8.91 7.76
N LEU A 688 28.64 9.29 8.91
CA LEU A 688 30.05 9.00 9.22
C LEU A 688 30.32 7.50 9.29
N ALA A 689 29.40 6.73 9.89
CA ALA A 689 29.50 5.27 9.97
C ALA A 689 29.40 4.63 8.57
N TRP A 690 28.41 5.04 7.77
CA TRP A 690 28.20 4.52 6.42
C TRP A 690 29.40 4.83 5.52
N PHE A 691 29.82 6.10 5.46
CA PHE A 691 30.94 6.53 4.62
C PHE A 691 32.25 5.86 5.07
N GLY A 692 32.51 5.78 6.37
CA GLY A 692 33.68 5.09 6.92
C GLY A 692 33.70 3.59 6.57
N MET A 693 32.55 2.91 6.64
CA MET A 693 32.41 1.51 6.26
C MET A 693 32.67 1.31 4.76
N GLU A 694 32.09 2.14 3.90
CA GLU A 694 32.31 2.03 2.44
C GLU A 694 33.78 2.32 2.10
N MET A 695 34.37 3.40 2.60
CA MET A 695 35.80 3.66 2.37
C MET A 695 36.70 2.50 2.82
N SER A 696 36.38 1.88 3.97
CA SER A 696 37.11 0.70 4.46
C SER A 696 36.96 -0.51 3.53
N ARG A 697 35.73 -0.79 3.05
CA ARG A 697 35.47 -1.85 2.07
C ARG A 697 36.20 -1.63 0.75
N GLY A 698 36.33 -0.38 0.28
CA GLY A 698 37.07 -0.06 -0.95
C GLY A 698 38.59 -0.18 -0.82
N LEU A 699 39.14 -0.12 0.40
CA LEU A 699 40.57 -0.28 0.66
C LEU A 699 40.99 -1.74 0.79
N LEU A 700 40.12 -2.64 1.27
CA LEU A 700 40.43 -4.07 1.50
C LEU A 700 40.86 -4.85 0.23
N PRO A 701 40.19 -4.75 -0.94
CA PRO A 701 40.53 -5.53 -2.13
C PRO A 701 41.97 -5.36 -2.64
N PRO A 702 42.53 -4.12 -2.75
CA PRO A 702 43.94 -3.96 -3.10
C PRO A 702 44.89 -4.72 -2.16
N PHE A 703 44.67 -4.66 -0.84
CA PHE A 703 45.51 -5.36 0.14
C PHE A 703 45.38 -6.88 0.00
N ALA A 704 44.16 -7.40 -0.13
CA ALA A 704 43.92 -8.83 -0.30
C ALA A 704 44.56 -9.35 -1.60
N ARG A 705 44.51 -8.56 -2.68
CA ARG A 705 45.13 -8.91 -3.97
C ARG A 705 46.65 -8.91 -3.88
N ALA A 706 47.26 -7.90 -3.26
CA ALA A 706 48.70 -7.88 -3.02
C ALA A 706 49.16 -9.02 -2.11
N ALA A 707 48.40 -9.35 -1.06
CA ALA A 707 48.69 -10.50 -0.21
C ALA A 707 48.62 -11.81 -1.01
N ALA A 708 47.61 -11.97 -1.87
CA ALA A 708 47.49 -13.14 -2.74
C ALA A 708 48.63 -13.26 -3.77
N ASP A 709 49.07 -12.14 -4.35
CA ASP A 709 50.20 -12.09 -5.29
C ASP A 709 51.54 -12.32 -4.57
N LEU A 710 51.70 -11.84 -3.34
CA LEU A 710 52.92 -11.99 -2.53
C LEU A 710 53.04 -13.38 -1.89
N LEU A 711 51.91 -14.06 -1.65
CA LEU A 711 51.84 -15.44 -1.18
C LEU A 711 51.82 -16.47 -2.33
N ASP A 712 52.08 -16.04 -3.58
CA ASP A 712 52.19 -16.86 -4.79
C ASP A 712 50.97 -17.79 -5.09
N LEU A 713 49.81 -17.49 -4.50
CA LEU A 713 48.59 -18.31 -4.63
C LEU A 713 48.00 -18.29 -6.05
N ARG A 714 48.42 -17.35 -6.92
CA ARG A 714 48.02 -17.31 -8.34
C ARG A 714 48.97 -18.06 -9.27
N ARG A 715 50.27 -18.12 -8.99
CA ARG A 715 51.19 -18.93 -9.82
C ARG A 715 50.90 -20.42 -9.68
N ALA A 716 50.48 -20.86 -8.50
CA ALA A 716 50.08 -22.25 -8.26
C ALA A 716 48.83 -22.68 -9.06
N ARG A 717 47.99 -21.75 -9.53
CA ARG A 717 46.76 -22.07 -10.28
C ARG A 717 46.93 -22.11 -11.80
N ALA A 718 48.04 -21.58 -12.32
CA ALA A 718 48.37 -21.64 -13.75
C ALA A 718 49.26 -22.85 -14.10
N THR A 719 49.64 -23.68 -13.13
CA THR A 719 50.50 -24.85 -13.32
C THR A 719 49.76 -26.19 -13.33
N GLU A 720 48.43 -26.21 -13.25
CA GLU A 720 47.61 -27.44 -13.35
C GLU A 720 46.84 -27.58 -14.68
N GLU A 721 47.07 -26.71 -15.66
CA GLU A 721 46.69 -26.94 -17.06
C GLU A 721 47.94 -26.93 -17.95
N HIS A 722 48.60 -28.08 -18.04
CA HIS A 722 49.48 -28.49 -19.15
C HIS A 722 49.16 -29.95 -19.49
#